data_AF-A0A522QW27-F1
#
_entry.id   AF-A0A522QW27-F1
#
_cell.length_a   1.000
_cell.length_b   1.000
_cell.length_c   1.000
_cell.angle_alpha   90.00
_cell.angle_beta   90.00
_cell.angle_gamma   90.00
#
_symmetry.space_group_name_H-M   'P 1'
#
loop_
_entity.id
_entity.type
_entity.pdbx_description
1 polymer ?
#
loop_
_entity_poly.entity_id
_entity_poly.type
_entity_poly.pdbx_seq_one_letter_code
_entity_poly.pdbx_strand_id
1 'polypeptide(L)'
;MGTARADSTLNPALLPEIQSATFEVVAAKPKDTLTYEKPLPMDLLPYQERIDKYYSIGTAFAIGPNRYVTAGHVFMIGYQSLWGPPALRDASGKVYAIDKIEQFALRRDFVVFSLKDPPKITPLAIDTKPALNQVVYSVGNALGTGVVIRNGLYTSNTPEDQDGQWKWIRFSAAASPGNSGGPLLDQNGKVIGVVLMKSPSENLNYALPMSEVLDAPRDLARFDRRMTYQFDAFDSTLSGTFKGDFKLPLAVPEFFAAYAKAFHPFLDSQLKALLDQQSANLFPNGTGAHQLLYSGPSMDDFPHFLTRNSDGVWVSNGRATIKITLPANGYVAGGVVGGNILFHLRKPDNIHAANFHHDPKGVMDMLLKTGFLKRPIGPEKILVTSLGQPDTTGTWADRWGRRWQTWTWAVPYADGYISLFALPTPDGYAIMMRISPATSKHDTAINMQALTDFVSLPYDGTLAQWKEFLADPKLLPDAFKNIRIGFDYGKDFRYDSSRLAFSFTPELQKIDANSMLTLGFTFFPDANGKVAWDVGQVWLAEDNHDHHWISLLRTQAPPADLDDSYQSFWKKVVDRRHPYDAQAYSENDMTKINAVVTPEHDGKASVLYTAYVYQPGTQSQAEMKQKLDLLLKSVQVKK
;
A
#
# COMPACT_ATOMS: atom_id res chain seq x y z
N MET A 1 61.05 -15.83 29.49
CA MET A 1 60.01 -16.08 28.47
C MET A 1 58.73 -16.44 29.20
N GLY A 2 57.81 -15.49 29.36
CA GLY A 2 56.49 -15.75 29.94
C GLY A 2 55.45 -15.73 28.82
N THR A 3 54.92 -16.90 28.48
CA THR A 3 53.77 -17.03 27.57
C THR A 3 52.53 -16.53 28.30
N ALA A 4 52.16 -15.26 28.11
CA ALA A 4 50.84 -14.78 28.49
C ALA A 4 49.82 -15.53 27.61
N ARG A 5 49.08 -16.46 28.21
CA ARG A 5 47.82 -16.93 27.61
C ARG A 5 46.90 -15.72 27.56
N ALA A 6 46.49 -15.30 26.37
CA ALA A 6 45.35 -14.40 26.25
C ALA A 6 44.14 -15.17 26.79
N ASP A 7 43.70 -14.84 28.00
CA ASP A 7 42.49 -15.43 28.55
C ASP A 7 41.33 -15.08 27.61
N SER A 8 40.72 -16.11 27.02
CA SER A 8 39.58 -15.97 26.11
C SER A 8 38.28 -15.61 26.83
N THR A 9 38.32 -15.46 28.16
CA THR A 9 37.19 -15.23 29.05
C THR A 9 37.33 -13.91 29.80
N LEU A 10 36.25 -13.12 29.84
CA LEU A 10 36.20 -11.86 30.56
C LEU A 10 36.44 -12.09 32.06
N ASN A 11 37.16 -11.19 32.73
CA ASN A 11 37.35 -11.26 34.18
C ASN A 11 35.98 -11.33 34.90
N PRO A 12 35.66 -12.42 35.62
CA PRO A 12 34.36 -12.58 36.27
C PRO A 12 34.02 -11.46 37.27
N ALA A 13 35.02 -10.78 37.83
CA ALA A 13 34.82 -9.65 38.73
C ALA A 13 34.14 -8.44 38.06
N LEU A 14 34.20 -8.34 36.73
CA LEU A 14 33.56 -7.26 35.96
C LEU A 14 32.07 -7.54 35.68
N LEU A 15 31.61 -8.78 35.85
CA LEU A 15 30.25 -9.18 35.48
C LEU A 15 29.16 -8.40 36.24
N PRO A 16 29.24 -8.18 37.57
CA PRO A 16 28.19 -7.45 38.28
C PRO A 16 28.02 -6.02 37.79
N GLU A 17 29.14 -5.34 37.49
CA GLU A 17 29.13 -3.98 36.97
C GLU A 17 28.50 -3.94 35.57
N ILE A 18 28.96 -4.81 34.66
CA ILE A 18 28.43 -4.91 33.29
C ILE A 18 26.94 -5.23 33.28
N GLN A 19 26.51 -6.17 34.11
CA GLN A 19 25.12 -6.56 34.23
C GLN A 19 24.25 -5.44 34.78
N SER A 20 24.74 -4.69 35.78
CA SER A 20 23.99 -3.56 36.36
C SER A 20 23.86 -2.38 35.41
N ALA A 21 24.84 -2.18 34.53
CA ALA A 21 24.89 -1.05 33.60
C ALA A 21 24.28 -1.35 32.22
N THR A 22 23.86 -2.59 31.96
CA THR A 22 23.29 -3.04 30.68
C THR A 22 21.80 -3.37 30.84
N PHE A 23 20.98 -2.79 29.97
CA PHE A 23 19.53 -2.87 30.00
C PHE A 23 18.99 -3.43 28.71
N GLU A 24 17.88 -4.15 28.79
CA GLU A 24 17.08 -4.49 27.62
C GLU A 24 16.21 -3.28 27.26
N VAL A 25 16.17 -2.91 25.99
CA VAL A 25 15.18 -1.97 25.47
C VAL A 25 13.92 -2.76 25.14
N VAL A 26 12.81 -2.34 25.72
CA VAL A 26 11.52 -3.03 25.63
C VAL A 26 10.41 -2.10 25.15
N ALA A 27 9.44 -2.66 24.45
CA ALA A 27 8.17 -2.00 24.13
C ALA A 27 7.01 -2.78 24.77
N ALA A 28 5.98 -2.10 25.27
CA ALA A 28 4.87 -2.77 25.92
C ALA A 28 4.08 -3.58 24.89
N LYS A 29 3.71 -4.82 25.21
CA LYS A 29 2.80 -5.57 24.35
C LYS A 29 1.44 -4.86 24.34
N PRO A 30 0.89 -4.57 23.15
CA PRO A 30 -0.38 -3.87 23.07
C PRO A 30 -1.50 -4.79 23.52
N LYS A 31 -2.63 -4.18 23.90
CA LYS A 31 -3.87 -4.93 24.03
C LYS A 31 -4.33 -5.36 22.64
N ASP A 32 -4.57 -6.65 22.49
CA ASP A 32 -5.18 -7.18 21.28
C ASP A 32 -6.68 -6.90 21.28
N THR A 33 -7.16 -6.30 20.18
CA THR A 33 -8.56 -5.91 19.99
C THR A 33 -9.22 -6.67 18.85
N LEU A 34 -8.50 -7.59 18.20
CA LEU A 34 -8.97 -8.32 17.02
C LEU A 34 -9.76 -9.56 17.42
N THR A 35 -10.62 -10.03 16.52
CA THR A 35 -11.35 -11.30 16.65
C THR A 35 -10.74 -12.34 15.72
N TYR A 36 -10.73 -13.60 16.15
CA TYR A 36 -10.08 -14.71 15.45
C TYR A 36 -11.07 -15.86 15.21
N GLU A 37 -10.76 -16.73 14.24
CA GLU A 37 -11.57 -17.92 13.94
C GLU A 37 -11.63 -18.93 15.09
N LYS A 38 -10.59 -18.94 15.94
CA LYS A 38 -10.49 -19.75 17.16
C LYS A 38 -9.63 -19.02 18.20
N PRO A 39 -9.69 -19.39 19.48
CA PRO A 39 -8.78 -18.85 20.49
C PRO A 39 -7.31 -19.00 20.07
N LEU A 40 -6.49 -17.97 20.32
CA LEU A 40 -5.08 -18.00 19.98
C LEU A 40 -4.34 -19.07 20.81
N PRO A 41 -3.62 -20.02 20.18
CA PRO A 41 -2.93 -21.10 20.88
C PRO A 41 -1.60 -20.59 21.47
N MET A 42 -1.69 -19.69 22.46
CA MET A 42 -0.54 -18.97 23.01
C MET A 42 0.51 -19.90 23.64
N ASP A 43 0.13 -21.11 24.02
CA ASP A 43 1.01 -22.18 24.52
C ASP A 43 1.99 -22.73 23.47
N LEU A 44 1.79 -22.44 22.18
CA LEU A 44 2.75 -22.75 21.11
C LEU A 44 3.94 -21.77 21.07
N LEU A 45 3.86 -20.65 21.78
CA LEU A 45 4.98 -19.73 21.93
C LEU A 45 5.90 -20.17 23.08
N PRO A 46 7.20 -19.87 23.03
CA PRO A 46 8.09 -20.05 24.16
C PRO A 46 7.51 -19.45 25.45
N TYR A 47 7.67 -20.16 26.57
CA TYR A 47 7.06 -19.77 27.85
C TYR A 47 7.33 -18.30 28.20
N GLN A 48 8.60 -17.87 28.06
CA GLN A 48 9.02 -16.51 28.35
C GLN A 48 8.31 -15.49 27.45
N GLU A 49 8.26 -15.74 26.14
CA GLU A 49 7.55 -14.87 25.20
C GLU A 49 6.06 -14.78 25.55
N ARG A 50 5.42 -15.87 25.97
CA ARG A 50 4.00 -15.86 26.32
C ARG A 50 3.68 -15.02 27.55
N ILE A 51 4.50 -15.10 28.61
CA ILE A 51 4.21 -14.46 29.90
C ILE A 51 4.77 -13.03 30.01
N ASP A 52 5.74 -12.67 29.18
CA ASP A 52 6.35 -11.35 29.22
C ASP A 52 5.34 -10.28 28.80
N LYS A 53 5.30 -9.17 29.55
CA LYS A 53 4.45 -8.01 29.25
C LYS A 53 5.04 -7.15 28.14
N TYR A 54 6.26 -7.43 27.71
CA TYR A 54 7.00 -6.61 26.77
C TYR A 54 7.55 -7.41 25.58
N TYR A 55 7.70 -6.72 24.45
CA TYR A 55 8.56 -7.15 23.35
C TYR A 55 9.98 -6.68 23.59
N SER A 56 10.95 -7.58 23.39
CA SER A 56 12.38 -7.27 23.38
C SER A 56 12.72 -6.57 22.08
N ILE A 57 13.28 -5.37 22.16
CA ILE A 57 13.60 -4.54 20.99
C ILE A 57 15.12 -4.50 20.73
N GLY A 58 15.91 -4.34 21.79
CA GLY A 58 17.37 -4.22 21.70
C GLY A 58 18.02 -4.09 23.07
N THR A 59 19.21 -3.51 23.13
CA THR A 59 19.97 -3.28 24.37
C THR A 59 20.32 -1.80 24.50
N ALA A 60 20.41 -1.30 25.73
CA ALA A 60 20.98 0.01 26.05
C ALA A 60 21.98 -0.13 27.21
N PHE A 61 22.84 0.85 27.41
CA PHE A 61 23.79 0.82 28.52
C PHE A 61 24.11 2.21 29.07
N ALA A 62 24.52 2.26 30.33
CA ALA A 62 24.86 3.49 31.03
C ALA A 62 26.29 3.95 30.73
N ILE A 63 26.43 5.21 30.35
CA ILE A 63 27.72 5.87 30.02
C ILE A 63 28.04 7.07 30.93
N GLY A 64 27.14 7.40 31.86
CA GLY A 64 27.34 8.45 32.85
C GLY A 64 26.18 8.52 33.85
N PRO A 65 26.24 9.44 34.84
CA PRO A 65 25.14 9.66 35.77
C PRO A 65 23.84 10.00 35.03
N ASN A 66 22.83 9.14 35.15
CA ASN A 66 21.55 9.22 34.43
C ASN A 66 21.70 9.42 32.90
N ARG A 67 22.71 8.81 32.29
CA ARG A 67 22.97 8.96 30.86
C ARG A 67 23.18 7.60 30.21
N TYR A 68 22.33 7.29 29.25
CA TYR A 68 22.23 5.98 28.61
C TYR A 68 22.31 6.13 27.09
N VAL A 69 22.84 5.11 26.43
CA VAL A 69 22.95 5.06 24.97
C VAL A 69 22.35 3.77 24.43
N THR A 70 21.73 3.85 23.26
CA THR A 70 21.32 2.70 22.44
C THR A 70 21.45 3.06 20.96
N ALA A 71 21.17 2.09 20.09
CA ALA A 71 21.11 2.31 18.65
C ALA A 71 19.90 3.19 18.28
N GLY A 72 20.07 4.03 17.26
CA GLY A 72 19.00 4.89 16.76
C GLY A 72 17.79 4.08 16.29
N HIS A 73 18.01 3.00 15.52
CA HIS A 73 16.96 2.13 15.02
C HIS A 73 16.21 1.39 16.13
N VAL A 74 16.87 1.05 17.24
CA VAL A 74 16.23 0.44 18.42
C VAL A 74 15.25 1.42 19.06
N PHE A 75 15.64 2.68 19.22
CA PHE A 75 14.76 3.72 19.73
C PHE A 75 13.64 4.11 18.76
N MET A 76 13.97 4.19 17.46
CA MET A 76 13.02 4.59 16.41
C MET A 76 11.92 3.56 16.15
N ILE A 77 11.99 2.34 16.70
CA ILE A 77 10.84 1.43 16.75
C ILE A 77 9.66 2.07 17.48
N GLY A 78 9.89 3.00 18.42
CA GLY A 78 8.83 3.77 19.06
C GLY A 78 8.15 4.82 18.16
N TYR A 79 8.70 5.13 16.99
CA TYR A 79 8.17 6.17 16.11
C TYR A 79 6.83 5.73 15.50
N GLN A 80 5.75 6.43 15.84
CA GLN A 80 4.36 6.11 15.41
C GLN A 80 3.85 4.73 15.88
N SER A 81 4.60 4.03 16.73
CA SER A 81 4.32 2.67 17.18
C SER A 81 3.01 2.55 17.95
N LEU A 82 2.35 1.41 17.75
CA LEU A 82 1.19 0.94 18.50
C LEU A 82 1.58 0.27 19.83
N TRP A 83 2.88 0.07 20.09
CA TRP A 83 3.40 -0.54 21.33
C TRP A 83 3.77 0.48 22.41
N GLY A 84 3.61 1.78 22.10
CA GLY A 84 3.99 2.88 22.98
C GLY A 84 5.50 3.19 22.94
N PRO A 85 5.97 4.14 23.78
CA PRO A 85 7.36 4.52 23.79
C PRO A 85 8.26 3.39 24.34
N PRO A 86 9.49 3.23 23.81
CA PRO A 86 10.47 2.31 24.36
C PRO A 86 10.83 2.65 25.81
N ALA A 87 11.16 1.63 26.58
CA ALA A 87 11.62 1.73 27.97
C ALA A 87 12.82 0.82 28.21
N LEU A 88 13.52 1.01 29.34
CA LEU A 88 14.61 0.13 29.75
C LEU A 88 14.15 -0.88 30.79
N ARG A 89 14.55 -2.14 30.66
CA ARG A 89 14.35 -3.19 31.65
C ARG A 89 15.69 -3.69 32.17
N ASP A 90 15.85 -3.70 33.50
CA ASP A 90 17.05 -4.26 34.15
C ASP A 90 16.96 -5.78 34.35
N ALA A 91 18.05 -6.37 34.83
CA ALA A 91 18.15 -7.81 35.11
C ALA A 91 17.18 -8.30 36.21
N SER A 92 16.63 -7.41 37.04
CA SER A 92 15.59 -7.74 38.04
C SER A 92 14.17 -7.70 37.46
N GLY A 93 14.03 -7.27 36.21
CA GLY A 93 12.74 -7.10 35.53
C GLY A 93 12.07 -5.74 35.80
N LYS A 94 12.74 -4.82 36.51
CA LYS A 94 12.19 -3.47 36.74
C LYS A 94 12.33 -2.65 35.46
N VAL A 95 11.26 -1.91 35.14
CA VAL A 95 11.15 -1.11 33.92
C VAL A 95 11.24 0.37 34.25
N TYR A 96 12.01 1.10 33.46
CA TYR A 96 12.32 2.52 33.60
C TYR A 96 11.90 3.26 32.34
N ALA A 97 11.06 4.28 32.51
CA ALA A 97 10.67 5.15 31.41
C ALA A 97 11.85 6.05 31.01
N ILE A 98 12.05 6.19 29.69
CA ILE A 98 12.92 7.21 29.11
C ILE A 98 12.30 8.58 29.39
N ASP A 99 13.08 9.50 29.95
CA ASP A 99 12.65 10.87 30.23
C ASP A 99 12.91 11.77 29.02
N LYS A 100 14.18 12.10 28.78
CA LYS A 100 14.56 13.05 27.73
C LYS A 100 15.60 12.48 26.78
N ILE A 101 15.40 12.74 25.50
CA ILE A 101 16.39 12.50 24.45
C ILE A 101 17.37 13.67 24.45
N GLU A 102 18.66 13.39 24.64
CA GLU A 102 19.71 14.40 24.81
C GLU A 102 20.58 14.55 23.55
N GLN A 103 20.76 13.46 22.80
CA GLN A 103 21.54 13.44 21.56
C GLN A 103 20.92 12.41 20.61
N PHE A 104 20.86 12.74 19.33
CA PHE A 104 20.41 11.80 18.31
C PHE A 104 21.12 12.06 16.99
N ALA A 105 21.61 11.00 16.34
CA ALA A 105 22.16 11.10 15.00
C ALA A 105 21.64 9.94 14.14
N LEU A 106 20.69 10.23 13.23
CA LEU A 106 20.02 9.22 12.42
C LEU A 106 21.01 8.38 11.59
N ARG A 107 22.04 9.02 11.03
CA ARG A 107 23.00 8.38 10.12
C ARG A 107 24.08 7.59 10.86
N ARG A 108 24.51 8.08 12.04
CA ARG A 108 25.42 7.35 12.94
C ARG A 108 24.68 6.28 13.75
N ASP A 109 23.35 6.28 13.69
CA ASP A 109 22.47 5.29 14.29
C ASP A 109 22.65 5.15 15.81
N PHE A 110 22.63 6.28 16.52
CA PHE A 110 22.62 6.28 17.98
C PHE A 110 21.64 7.30 18.55
N VAL A 111 21.24 7.05 19.79
CA VAL A 111 20.53 8.00 20.65
C VAL A 111 21.11 7.96 22.06
N VAL A 112 21.21 9.13 22.70
CA VAL A 112 21.56 9.28 24.12
C VAL A 112 20.38 9.90 24.85
N PHE A 113 20.04 9.37 26.01
CA PHE A 113 18.87 9.77 26.77
C PHE A 113 19.07 9.59 28.28
N SER A 114 18.18 10.23 29.04
CA SER A 114 18.04 10.07 30.49
C SER A 114 16.80 9.24 30.84
N LEU A 115 16.76 8.72 32.07
CA LEU A 115 15.60 8.05 32.64
C LEU A 115 14.92 8.93 33.67
N LYS A 116 13.61 8.73 33.85
CA LYS A 116 12.80 9.50 34.80
C LYS A 116 13.15 9.17 36.25
N ASP A 117 13.28 7.88 36.55
CA ASP A 117 13.59 7.34 37.88
C ASP A 117 14.81 6.40 37.80
N PRO A 118 16.03 6.93 37.54
CA PRO A 118 17.18 6.10 37.21
C PRO A 118 17.61 5.21 38.39
N PRO A 119 18.07 3.97 38.13
CA PRO A 119 18.70 3.15 39.15
C PRO A 119 20.05 3.75 39.57
N LYS A 120 20.47 3.45 40.81
CA LYS A 120 21.83 3.77 41.28
C LYS A 120 22.78 2.68 40.79
N ILE A 121 23.51 2.98 39.72
CA ILE A 121 24.47 2.07 39.09
C ILE A 121 25.79 2.78 38.80
N THR A 122 26.86 1.99 38.67
CA THR A 122 28.13 2.48 38.14
C THR A 122 28.08 2.44 36.62
N PRO A 123 28.24 3.58 35.92
CA PRO A 123 28.30 3.58 34.45
C PRO A 123 29.55 2.88 33.94
N LEU A 124 29.47 2.32 32.74
CA LEU A 124 30.62 1.67 32.13
C LEU A 124 31.68 2.71 31.74
N ALA A 125 32.93 2.43 32.08
CA ALA A 125 34.06 3.23 31.62
C ALA A 125 34.19 3.15 30.08
N ILE A 126 34.64 4.24 29.45
CA ILE A 126 34.77 4.33 27.98
C ILE A 126 36.24 4.33 27.59
N ASP A 127 36.58 3.62 26.51
CA ASP A 127 37.84 3.75 25.80
C ASP A 127 37.60 4.19 24.35
N THR A 128 38.00 5.42 24.02
CA THR A 128 37.86 6.00 22.68
C THR A 128 39.01 5.64 21.73
N LYS A 129 40.03 4.91 22.20
CA LYS A 129 41.23 4.58 21.41
C LYS A 129 41.52 3.07 21.44
N PRO A 130 40.55 2.22 21.05
CA PRO A 130 40.73 0.78 21.05
C PRO A 130 41.84 0.34 20.08
N ALA A 131 42.63 -0.66 20.48
CA ALA A 131 43.66 -1.24 19.63
C ALA A 131 43.10 -2.34 18.71
N LEU A 132 43.58 -2.38 17.46
CA LEU A 132 43.25 -3.45 16.52
C LEU A 132 43.72 -4.81 17.06
N ASN A 133 42.99 -5.87 16.71
CA ASN A 133 43.31 -7.26 17.08
C ASN A 133 43.25 -7.54 18.59
N GLN A 134 42.58 -6.69 19.36
CA GLN A 134 42.29 -6.94 20.78
C GLN A 134 41.04 -7.82 20.94
N VAL A 135 40.99 -8.55 22.06
CA VAL A 135 39.79 -9.28 22.48
C VAL A 135 38.68 -8.28 22.81
N VAL A 136 37.49 -8.57 22.30
CA VAL A 136 36.29 -7.76 22.55
C VAL A 136 35.11 -8.63 22.97
N TYR A 137 34.17 -8.02 23.67
CA TYR A 137 32.97 -8.67 24.15
C TYR A 137 31.73 -7.91 23.69
N SER A 138 30.86 -8.56 22.92
CA SER A 138 29.53 -8.05 22.58
C SER A 138 28.59 -8.41 23.72
N VAL A 139 27.95 -7.39 24.31
CA VAL A 139 27.01 -7.56 25.42
C VAL A 139 25.62 -7.18 24.95
N GLY A 140 24.66 -8.07 25.19
CA GLY A 140 23.25 -7.83 24.92
C GLY A 140 22.38 -8.29 26.08
N ASN A 141 21.22 -7.67 26.24
CA ASN A 141 20.17 -8.12 27.13
C ASN A 141 18.88 -8.24 26.29
N ALA A 142 18.36 -9.44 26.13
CA ALA A 142 17.22 -9.69 25.27
C ALA A 142 16.31 -10.80 25.80
N LEU A 143 15.04 -10.71 25.42
CA LEU A 143 13.98 -11.67 25.72
C LEU A 143 13.76 -11.89 27.22
N GLY A 144 14.19 -10.95 28.08
CA GLY A 144 14.13 -11.11 29.53
C GLY A 144 14.96 -12.28 30.08
N THR A 145 15.92 -12.79 29.29
CA THR A 145 16.76 -13.95 29.68
C THR A 145 18.05 -13.54 30.42
N GLY A 146 18.24 -12.24 30.62
CA GLY A 146 19.42 -11.68 31.25
C GLY A 146 20.50 -11.27 30.26
N VAL A 147 21.60 -10.75 30.80
CA VAL A 147 22.72 -10.23 30.02
C VAL A 147 23.56 -11.39 29.48
N VAL A 148 23.73 -11.42 28.16
CA VAL A 148 24.55 -12.37 27.43
C VAL A 148 25.81 -11.67 26.95
N ILE A 149 26.97 -12.29 27.23
CA ILE A 149 28.28 -11.79 26.84
C ILE A 149 28.92 -12.78 25.87
N ARG A 150 29.34 -12.30 24.71
CA ARG A 150 29.96 -13.10 23.65
C ARG A 150 31.32 -12.53 23.32
N ASN A 151 32.37 -13.36 23.30
CA ASN A 151 33.73 -12.93 23.01
C ASN A 151 34.05 -13.00 21.50
N GLY A 152 35.05 -12.23 21.09
CA GLY A 152 35.62 -12.23 19.74
C GLY A 152 36.79 -11.27 19.63
N LEU A 153 37.09 -10.80 18.42
CA LEU A 153 38.20 -9.89 18.14
C LEU A 153 37.72 -8.63 17.44
N TYR A 154 38.32 -7.48 17.75
CA TYR A 154 38.27 -6.29 16.91
C TYR A 154 39.17 -6.53 15.69
N THR A 155 38.56 -6.87 14.55
CA THR A 155 39.29 -7.40 13.39
C THR A 155 39.82 -6.32 12.47
N SER A 156 39.05 -5.26 12.25
CA SER A 156 39.35 -4.24 11.22
C SER A 156 38.39 -3.07 11.32
N ASN A 157 38.65 -2.04 10.52
CA ASN A 157 37.72 -0.92 10.32
C ASN A 157 37.18 -0.94 8.90
N THR A 158 35.99 -0.37 8.70
CA THR A 158 35.46 -0.09 7.35
C THR A 158 34.82 1.30 7.34
N PRO A 159 34.99 2.12 6.29
CA PRO A 159 34.26 3.37 6.15
C PRO A 159 32.74 3.11 6.17
N GLU A 160 31.97 4.10 6.61
CA GLU A 160 30.52 4.10 6.41
C GLU A 160 30.15 4.35 4.93
N ASP A 161 29.02 3.79 4.52
CA ASP A 161 28.70 3.61 3.10
C ASP A 161 28.39 4.89 2.32
N GLN A 162 27.83 5.92 2.97
CA GLN A 162 27.27 7.04 2.24
C GLN A 162 28.35 8.05 1.77
N ASP A 163 29.29 8.46 2.64
CA ASP A 163 30.35 9.43 2.33
C ASP A 163 31.71 9.13 3.02
N GLY A 164 31.89 7.96 3.65
CA GLY A 164 33.09 7.60 4.41
C GLY A 164 33.45 8.48 5.62
N GLN A 165 32.48 9.20 6.22
CA GLN A 165 32.77 10.23 7.25
C GLN A 165 33.33 9.69 8.57
N TRP A 166 33.02 8.44 8.91
CA TRP A 166 33.61 7.71 10.02
C TRP A 166 33.93 6.29 9.59
N LYS A 167 34.57 5.53 10.49
CA LYS A 167 34.81 4.11 10.29
C LYS A 167 34.07 3.30 11.33
N TRP A 168 33.34 2.29 10.88
CA TRP A 168 32.78 1.25 11.73
C TRP A 168 33.88 0.34 12.27
N ILE A 169 33.77 -0.01 13.55
CA ILE A 169 34.53 -1.11 14.14
C ILE A 169 33.96 -2.42 13.60
N ARG A 170 34.77 -3.25 12.95
CA ARG A 170 34.40 -4.61 12.56
C ARG A 170 34.92 -5.59 13.60
N PHE A 171 34.05 -6.49 14.06
CA PHE A 171 34.40 -7.47 15.10
C PHE A 171 33.78 -8.84 14.84
N SER A 172 34.40 -9.88 15.40
CA SER A 172 33.99 -11.29 15.19
C SER A 172 33.13 -11.87 16.31
N ALA A 173 32.98 -11.18 17.44
CA ALA A 173 32.10 -11.64 18.51
C ALA A 173 30.68 -11.79 17.98
N ALA A 174 30.04 -12.93 18.23
CA ALA A 174 28.71 -13.19 17.71
C ALA A 174 27.72 -12.13 18.20
N ALA A 175 26.90 -11.61 17.27
CA ALA A 175 25.80 -10.71 17.57
C ALA A 175 24.52 -11.27 16.94
N SER A 176 23.44 -11.22 17.70
CA SER A 176 22.10 -11.64 17.28
C SER A 176 21.11 -10.49 17.52
N PRO A 177 19.90 -10.54 16.94
CA PRO A 177 18.80 -9.68 17.37
C PRO A 177 18.72 -9.70 18.90
N GLY A 178 18.72 -8.51 19.51
CA GLY A 178 18.87 -8.33 20.96
C GLY A 178 20.17 -7.63 21.38
N ASN A 179 21.30 -7.85 20.68
CA ASN A 179 22.56 -7.17 21.00
C ASN A 179 22.66 -5.75 20.42
N SER A 180 21.82 -5.41 19.42
CA SER A 180 21.80 -4.08 18.83
C SER A 180 21.52 -3.00 19.89
N GLY A 181 22.31 -1.94 19.88
CA GLY A 181 22.36 -0.88 20.87
C GLY A 181 23.20 -1.19 22.12
N GLY A 182 23.64 -2.44 22.30
CA GLY A 182 24.47 -2.86 23.43
C GLY A 182 25.94 -2.46 23.32
N PRO A 183 26.71 -2.54 24.41
CA PRO A 183 28.10 -2.14 24.40
C PRO A 183 28.99 -3.22 23.79
N LEU A 184 29.97 -2.79 23.00
CA LEU A 184 31.16 -3.58 22.65
C LEU A 184 32.27 -3.22 23.65
N LEU A 185 32.71 -4.20 24.44
CA LEU A 185 33.68 -4.01 25.52
C LEU A 185 35.08 -4.50 25.15
N ASP A 186 36.11 -3.88 25.71
CA ASP A 186 37.47 -4.42 25.75
C ASP A 186 37.63 -5.45 26.88
N GLN A 187 38.84 -6.03 27.01
CA GLN A 187 39.21 -6.97 28.08
C GLN A 187 39.15 -6.41 29.51
N ASN A 188 39.10 -5.08 29.66
CA ASN A 188 38.99 -4.40 30.94
C ASN A 188 37.54 -4.02 31.28
N GLY A 189 36.57 -4.40 30.45
CA GLY A 189 35.17 -4.02 30.60
C GLY A 189 34.85 -2.59 30.17
N LYS A 190 35.76 -1.91 29.46
CA LYS A 190 35.53 -0.56 28.94
C LYS A 190 34.81 -0.61 27.61
N VAL A 191 33.84 0.29 27.41
CA VAL A 191 33.08 0.41 26.17
C VAL A 191 33.95 1.07 25.09
N ILE A 192 34.09 0.38 23.96
CA ILE A 192 34.79 0.88 22.77
C ILE A 192 33.82 1.27 21.64
N GLY A 193 32.58 0.75 21.67
CA GLY A 193 31.55 1.13 20.70
C GLY A 193 30.14 0.63 21.04
N VAL A 194 29.17 1.07 20.23
CA VAL A 194 27.76 0.64 20.26
C VAL A 194 27.53 -0.38 19.15
N VAL A 195 27.06 -1.59 19.47
CA VAL A 195 26.78 -2.65 18.47
C VAL A 195 25.54 -2.26 17.65
N LEU A 196 25.61 -2.26 16.32
CA LEU A 196 24.49 -1.79 15.48
C LEU A 196 23.93 -2.85 14.52
N MET A 197 24.79 -3.48 13.74
CA MET A 197 24.37 -4.32 12.62
C MET A 197 25.33 -5.48 12.37
N LYS A 198 24.84 -6.51 11.68
CA LYS A 198 25.65 -7.59 11.11
C LYS A 198 26.10 -7.18 9.71
N SER A 199 27.31 -7.58 9.31
CA SER A 199 27.77 -7.45 7.92
C SER A 199 26.83 -8.23 6.98
N PRO A 200 26.40 -7.64 5.85
CA PRO A 200 25.56 -8.33 4.86
C PRO A 200 26.26 -9.52 4.16
N SER A 201 27.59 -9.48 4.05
CA SER A 201 28.38 -10.38 3.20
C SER A 201 29.42 -11.21 3.95
N GLU A 202 29.63 -10.93 5.24
CA GLU A 202 30.68 -11.56 6.05
C GLU A 202 30.13 -12.02 7.41
N ASN A 203 30.82 -12.98 8.03
CA ASN A 203 30.56 -13.36 9.42
C ASN A 203 31.20 -12.38 10.43
N LEU A 204 30.99 -11.07 10.21
CA LEU A 204 31.44 -9.98 11.08
C LEU A 204 30.27 -9.08 11.46
N ASN A 205 30.45 -8.32 12.54
CA ASN A 205 29.48 -7.35 13.04
C ASN A 205 30.11 -5.96 13.10
N TYR A 206 29.26 -4.92 13.06
CA TYR A 206 29.67 -3.52 13.07
C TYR A 206 29.23 -2.82 14.36
N ALA A 207 30.14 -2.04 14.92
CA ALA A 207 29.87 -1.14 16.02
C ALA A 207 30.28 0.30 15.68
N LEU A 208 29.49 1.27 16.15
CA LEU A 208 29.85 2.68 16.14
C LEU A 208 30.93 2.93 17.21
N PRO A 209 32.11 3.48 16.88
CA PRO A 209 33.09 3.86 17.89
C PRO A 209 32.51 4.83 18.93
N MET A 210 32.88 4.69 20.21
CA MET A 210 32.40 5.62 21.23
C MET A 210 32.89 7.07 21.02
N SER A 211 33.99 7.28 20.30
CA SER A 211 34.41 8.62 19.89
C SER A 211 33.33 9.33 19.08
N GLU A 212 32.65 8.65 18.16
CA GLU A 212 31.59 9.25 17.34
C GLU A 212 30.37 9.66 18.18
N VAL A 213 30.05 8.92 19.24
CA VAL A 213 28.96 9.27 20.17
C VAL A 213 29.36 10.48 21.04
N LEU A 214 30.60 10.52 21.51
CA LEU A 214 31.08 11.57 22.41
C LEU A 214 31.38 12.90 21.68
N ASP A 215 31.85 12.83 20.44
CA ASP A 215 32.17 13.99 19.60
C ASP A 215 30.92 14.61 18.95
N ALA A 216 29.82 13.88 18.90
CA ALA A 216 28.55 14.40 18.41
C ALA A 216 28.05 15.57 19.29
N PRO A 217 27.47 16.63 18.69
CA PRO A 217 26.96 17.76 19.44
C PRO A 217 25.96 17.32 20.52
N ARG A 218 26.17 17.83 21.75
CA ARG A 218 25.15 17.71 22.79
C ARG A 218 23.92 18.53 22.42
N ASP A 219 22.77 18.14 22.96
CA ASP A 219 21.54 18.92 22.88
C ASP A 219 21.05 19.13 21.44
N LEU A 220 21.31 18.13 20.58
CA LEU A 220 20.97 18.16 19.16
C LEU A 220 20.51 16.80 18.63
N ALA A 221 19.40 16.82 17.89
CA ALA A 221 19.00 15.74 17.00
C ALA A 221 19.41 16.10 15.58
N ARG A 222 20.17 15.24 14.90
CA ARG A 222 20.65 15.46 13.53
C ARG A 222 20.23 14.32 12.60
N PHE A 223 19.76 14.69 11.43
CA PHE A 223 19.42 13.81 10.32
C PHE A 223 20.23 14.22 9.09
N ASP A 224 20.84 13.23 8.45
CA ASP A 224 21.64 13.39 7.23
C ASP A 224 21.77 12.01 6.58
N ARG A 225 20.66 11.51 6.03
CA ARG A 225 20.57 10.15 5.50
C ARG A 225 20.07 10.18 4.06
N ARG A 226 20.83 9.57 3.15
CA ARG A 226 20.40 9.33 1.77
C ARG A 226 19.34 8.22 1.77
N MET A 227 18.23 8.45 1.09
CA MET A 227 17.09 7.56 1.02
C MET A 227 16.64 7.45 -0.43
N THR A 228 16.35 6.23 -0.86
CA THR A 228 15.73 5.95 -2.16
C THR A 228 14.23 5.94 -1.99
N TYR A 229 13.53 6.66 -2.86
CA TYR A 229 12.08 6.74 -2.93
C TYR A 229 11.59 6.12 -4.24
N GLN A 230 10.49 5.39 -4.17
CA GLN A 230 9.86 4.72 -5.31
C GLN A 230 8.34 4.91 -5.25
N PHE A 231 7.69 4.85 -6.41
CA PHE A 231 6.24 4.90 -6.54
C PHE A 231 5.75 3.71 -7.38
N ASP A 232 4.78 2.93 -6.88
CA ASP A 232 4.40 1.64 -7.44
C ASP A 232 3.89 1.66 -8.90
N ALA A 233 3.55 2.82 -9.46
CA ALA A 233 3.11 2.90 -10.85
C ALA A 233 4.26 2.71 -11.87
N PHE A 234 5.52 2.81 -11.46
CA PHE A 234 6.69 2.66 -12.34
C PHE A 234 7.99 2.35 -11.57
N ASP A 235 9.01 1.85 -12.27
CA ASP A 235 10.26 1.38 -11.65
C ASP A 235 11.32 2.48 -11.42
N SER A 236 11.08 3.72 -11.86
CA SER A 236 11.99 4.82 -11.60
C SER A 236 12.06 5.16 -10.12
N THR A 237 13.26 5.41 -9.62
CA THR A 237 13.50 5.82 -8.25
C THR A 237 14.09 7.23 -8.18
N LEU A 238 13.89 7.89 -7.05
CA LEU A 238 14.52 9.16 -6.71
C LEU A 238 15.40 8.95 -5.48
N SER A 239 16.65 9.39 -5.56
CA SER A 239 17.53 9.43 -4.39
C SER A 239 17.52 10.85 -3.81
N GLY A 240 17.03 10.99 -2.58
CA GLY A 240 17.06 12.24 -1.82
C GLY A 240 17.85 12.09 -0.53
N THR A 241 18.26 13.20 0.07
CA THR A 241 18.90 13.20 1.40
C THR A 241 17.97 13.87 2.41
N PHE A 242 17.50 13.11 3.40
CA PHE A 242 16.79 13.66 4.54
C PHE A 242 17.81 14.33 5.46
N LYS A 243 17.82 15.68 5.44
CA LYS A 243 18.82 16.50 6.11
C LYS A 243 18.19 17.58 6.98
N GLY A 244 18.75 17.77 8.18
CA GLY A 244 18.41 18.85 9.09
C GLY A 244 18.70 18.49 10.54
N ASP A 245 18.22 19.33 11.44
CA ASP A 245 18.39 19.16 12.87
C ASP A 245 17.29 19.88 13.68
N PHE A 246 17.19 19.54 14.96
CA PHE A 246 16.44 20.30 15.95
C PHE A 246 17.06 20.18 17.34
N LYS A 247 16.74 21.15 18.22
CA LYS A 247 17.28 21.23 19.58
C LYS A 247 16.71 20.15 20.51
N LEU A 248 17.58 19.65 21.37
CA LEU A 248 17.29 18.76 22.50
C LEU A 248 17.70 19.49 23.81
N PRO A 249 17.38 18.99 25.02
CA PRO A 249 16.61 17.79 25.31
C PRO A 249 15.10 17.93 25.05
N LEU A 250 14.47 16.84 24.59
CA LEU A 250 13.02 16.74 24.43
C LEU A 250 12.50 15.47 25.09
N ALA A 251 11.27 15.50 25.63
CA ALA A 251 10.60 14.28 26.05
C ALA A 251 10.33 13.38 24.84
N VAL A 252 10.19 12.06 25.05
CA VAL A 252 10.01 11.09 23.94
C VAL A 252 8.86 11.46 22.97
N PRO A 253 7.65 11.85 23.44
CA PRO A 253 6.58 12.25 22.52
C PRO A 253 6.90 13.50 21.71
N GLU A 254 7.59 14.47 22.32
CA GLU A 254 7.99 15.73 21.68
C GLU A 254 9.08 15.49 20.64
N PHE A 255 10.03 14.59 20.92
CA PHE A 255 11.04 14.15 19.95
C PHE A 255 10.38 13.54 18.70
N PHE A 256 9.45 12.60 18.88
CA PHE A 256 8.80 11.95 17.73
C PHE A 256 7.91 12.93 16.95
N ALA A 257 7.26 13.88 17.63
CA ALA A 257 6.52 14.95 16.95
C ALA A 257 7.44 15.87 16.15
N ALA A 258 8.60 16.26 16.69
CA ALA A 258 9.60 17.04 15.99
C ALA A 258 10.20 16.29 14.79
N TYR A 259 10.50 15.00 14.95
CA TYR A 259 10.96 14.13 13.87
C TYR A 259 9.92 14.03 12.75
N ALA A 260 8.64 13.77 13.08
CA ALA A 260 7.56 13.72 12.08
C ALA A 260 7.41 15.05 11.32
N LYS A 261 7.49 16.18 12.03
CA LYS A 261 7.42 17.52 11.46
C LYS A 261 8.56 17.79 10.45
N ALA A 262 9.72 17.15 10.61
CA ALA A 262 10.82 17.22 9.66
C ALA A 262 10.68 16.18 8.53
N PHE A 263 10.27 14.95 8.85
CA PHE A 263 10.31 13.81 7.93
C PHE A 263 9.12 13.76 6.96
N HIS A 264 7.91 14.12 7.39
CA HIS A 264 6.73 14.09 6.52
C HIS A 264 6.88 15.04 5.30
N PRO A 265 7.29 16.32 5.46
CA PRO A 265 7.51 17.19 4.30
C PRO A 265 8.62 16.68 3.36
N PHE A 266 9.63 15.99 3.89
CA PHE A 266 10.64 15.34 3.06
C PHE A 266 10.00 14.26 2.18
N LEU A 267 9.20 13.35 2.74
CA LEU A 267 8.47 12.32 1.98
C LEU A 267 7.55 12.94 0.93
N ASP A 268 6.76 13.96 1.30
CA ASP A 268 5.89 14.70 0.38
C ASP A 268 6.68 15.27 -0.80
N SER A 269 7.86 15.85 -0.51
CA SER A 269 8.75 16.39 -1.53
C SER A 269 9.35 15.30 -2.44
N GLN A 270 9.64 14.10 -1.92
CA GLN A 270 10.19 12.99 -2.71
C GLN A 270 9.16 12.45 -3.68
N LEU A 271 7.92 12.22 -3.22
CA LEU A 271 6.82 11.81 -4.09
C LEU A 271 6.59 12.85 -5.19
N LYS A 272 6.46 14.12 -4.80
CA LYS A 272 6.26 15.22 -5.75
C LYS A 272 7.39 15.29 -6.77
N ALA A 273 8.65 15.29 -6.32
CA ALA A 273 9.80 15.39 -7.21
C ALA A 273 9.92 14.18 -8.14
N LEU A 274 9.59 12.97 -7.67
CA LEU A 274 9.58 11.77 -8.52
C LEU A 274 8.49 11.86 -9.59
N LEU A 275 7.28 12.31 -9.24
CA LEU A 275 6.21 12.52 -10.21
C LEU A 275 6.55 13.64 -11.21
N ASP A 276 7.13 14.76 -10.74
CA ASP A 276 7.58 15.87 -11.60
C ASP A 276 8.69 15.41 -12.56
N GLN A 277 9.67 14.62 -12.08
CA GLN A 277 10.73 14.00 -12.88
C GLN A 277 10.15 13.09 -13.98
N GLN A 278 9.05 12.40 -13.69
CA GLN A 278 8.39 11.52 -14.65
C GLN A 278 7.31 12.21 -15.48
N SER A 279 7.02 13.50 -15.28
CA SER A 279 5.84 14.19 -15.82
C SER A 279 5.59 14.00 -17.33
N ALA A 280 6.64 14.07 -18.16
CA ALA A 280 6.56 13.84 -19.60
C ALA A 280 6.23 12.38 -19.98
N ASN A 281 6.56 11.43 -19.10
CA ASN A 281 6.39 9.99 -19.27
C ASN A 281 5.27 9.41 -18.39
N LEU A 282 4.56 10.22 -17.60
CA LEU A 282 3.42 9.79 -16.81
C LEU A 282 2.22 9.55 -17.70
N PHE A 283 1.37 8.58 -17.35
CA PHE A 283 0.06 8.46 -17.98
C PHE A 283 -0.73 9.77 -17.77
N PRO A 284 -1.19 10.43 -18.86
CA PRO A 284 -1.47 9.85 -20.18
C PRO A 284 -0.47 10.14 -21.33
N ASN A 285 0.72 10.67 -21.07
CA ASN A 285 1.64 11.18 -22.12
C ASN A 285 2.80 10.23 -22.48
N GLY A 286 3.10 9.21 -21.66
CA GLY A 286 4.24 8.31 -21.87
C GLY A 286 4.04 7.20 -22.92
N THR A 287 5.14 6.51 -23.28
CA THR A 287 5.12 5.37 -24.21
C THR A 287 4.07 4.32 -23.81
N GLY A 288 3.30 3.83 -24.79
CA GLY A 288 2.21 2.87 -24.54
C GLY A 288 0.88 3.52 -24.12
N ALA A 289 0.86 4.80 -23.73
CA ALA A 289 -0.38 5.44 -23.30
C ALA A 289 -1.43 5.49 -24.41
N HIS A 290 -1.04 5.68 -25.69
CA HIS A 290 -1.98 5.63 -26.81
C HIS A 290 -2.73 4.29 -26.91
N GLN A 291 -2.10 3.15 -26.59
CA GLN A 291 -2.81 1.87 -26.59
C GLN A 291 -3.93 1.87 -25.55
N LEU A 292 -3.68 2.42 -24.36
CA LEU A 292 -4.68 2.54 -23.31
C LEU A 292 -5.76 3.58 -23.63
N LEU A 293 -5.41 4.68 -24.28
CA LEU A 293 -6.31 5.79 -24.59
C LEU A 293 -7.25 5.54 -25.78
N TYR A 294 -6.86 4.65 -26.69
CA TYR A 294 -7.61 4.35 -27.92
C TYR A 294 -8.13 2.90 -27.96
N SER A 295 -7.90 2.12 -26.90
CA SER A 295 -8.62 0.87 -26.68
C SER A 295 -10.02 1.13 -26.13
N GLY A 296 -10.94 0.20 -26.39
CA GLY A 296 -12.22 0.16 -25.69
C GLY A 296 -12.02 0.00 -24.17
N PRO A 297 -13.01 0.38 -23.35
CA PRO A 297 -12.94 0.16 -21.90
C PRO A 297 -12.79 -1.33 -21.58
N SER A 298 -12.12 -1.64 -20.47
CA SER A 298 -12.26 -2.96 -19.86
C SER A 298 -13.70 -3.11 -19.35
N MET A 299 -14.31 -4.25 -19.65
CA MET A 299 -15.62 -4.63 -19.14
C MET A 299 -15.51 -5.65 -17.99
N ASP A 300 -14.29 -5.94 -17.54
CA ASP A 300 -14.02 -6.75 -16.34
C ASP A 300 -14.33 -5.93 -15.09
N ASP A 301 -15.13 -6.48 -14.17
CA ASP A 301 -15.53 -5.83 -12.92
C ASP A 301 -14.37 -5.68 -11.91
N PHE A 302 -13.25 -6.36 -12.14
CA PHE A 302 -12.07 -6.26 -11.30
C PHE A 302 -11.27 -4.97 -11.56
N PRO A 303 -10.85 -4.22 -10.52
CA PRO A 303 -10.04 -3.02 -10.73
C PRO A 303 -8.65 -3.35 -11.27
N HIS A 304 -8.19 -2.51 -12.20
CA HIS A 304 -6.85 -2.57 -12.76
C HIS A 304 -6.03 -1.33 -12.36
N PHE A 305 -4.72 -1.50 -12.22
CA PHE A 305 -3.77 -0.39 -12.21
C PHE A 305 -3.17 -0.17 -13.59
N LEU A 306 -3.07 1.10 -13.96
CA LEU A 306 -2.19 1.54 -15.03
C LEU A 306 -0.79 1.62 -14.45
N THR A 307 0.13 0.82 -14.99
CA THR A 307 1.53 0.75 -14.56
C THR A 307 2.45 0.82 -15.76
N ARG A 308 3.67 1.34 -15.57
CA ARG A 308 4.72 1.29 -16.59
C ARG A 308 5.64 0.11 -16.32
N ASN A 309 5.76 -0.80 -17.28
CA ASN A 309 6.63 -1.97 -17.16
C ASN A 309 8.12 -1.60 -17.33
N SER A 310 9.00 -2.61 -17.22
CA SER A 310 10.45 -2.46 -17.35
C SER A 310 10.91 -1.92 -18.71
N ASP A 311 10.10 -2.08 -19.76
CA ASP A 311 10.36 -1.56 -21.11
C ASP A 311 9.94 -0.09 -21.26
N GLY A 312 9.41 0.52 -20.19
CA GLY A 312 8.94 1.89 -20.20
C GLY A 312 7.55 2.07 -20.82
N VAL A 313 6.79 0.99 -21.00
CA VAL A 313 5.47 0.99 -21.66
C VAL A 313 4.35 0.97 -20.60
N TRP A 314 3.40 1.89 -20.71
CA TRP A 314 2.18 1.87 -19.90
C TRP A 314 1.26 0.72 -20.32
N VAL A 315 0.84 -0.06 -19.33
CA VAL A 315 -0.05 -1.21 -19.48
C VAL A 315 -1.11 -1.20 -18.40
N SER A 316 -2.25 -1.84 -18.68
CA SER A 316 -3.24 -2.17 -17.65
C SER A 316 -2.85 -3.49 -16.99
N ASN A 317 -2.71 -3.48 -15.67
CA ASN A 317 -2.31 -4.63 -14.88
C ASN A 317 -3.28 -4.83 -13.72
N GLY A 318 -3.42 -6.07 -13.25
CA GLY A 318 -4.41 -6.44 -12.25
C GLY A 318 -5.32 -7.52 -12.80
N ARG A 319 -5.45 -8.59 -12.01
CA ARG A 319 -6.35 -9.71 -12.28
C ARG A 319 -6.76 -10.30 -10.94
N ALA A 320 -8.00 -10.76 -10.85
CA ALA A 320 -8.41 -11.58 -9.73
C ALA A 320 -7.64 -12.91 -9.75
N THR A 321 -6.94 -13.23 -8.67
CA THR A 321 -6.28 -14.53 -8.46
C THR A 321 -7.08 -15.43 -7.52
N ILE A 322 -8.02 -14.85 -6.79
CA ILE A 322 -8.95 -15.55 -5.89
C ILE A 322 -10.35 -14.95 -6.06
N LYS A 323 -11.37 -15.80 -5.99
CA LYS A 323 -12.77 -15.39 -5.90
C LYS A 323 -13.47 -16.23 -4.84
N ILE A 324 -14.11 -15.57 -3.88
CA ILE A 324 -14.83 -16.21 -2.78
C ILE A 324 -16.29 -15.78 -2.82
N THR A 325 -17.18 -16.77 -2.94
CA THR A 325 -18.62 -16.56 -2.91
C THR A 325 -19.07 -16.19 -1.50
N LEU A 326 -19.89 -15.15 -1.41
CA LEU A 326 -20.65 -14.77 -0.22
C LEU A 326 -22.12 -15.18 -0.40
N PRO A 327 -22.92 -15.19 0.68
CA PRO A 327 -24.37 -15.42 0.57
C PRO A 327 -25.08 -14.41 -0.34
N ALA A 328 -26.29 -14.75 -0.78
CA ALA A 328 -27.17 -13.87 -1.57
C ALA A 328 -26.43 -13.23 -2.77
N ASN A 329 -25.76 -14.06 -3.57
CA ASN A 329 -25.04 -13.68 -4.79
C ASN A 329 -23.83 -12.74 -4.60
N GLY A 330 -23.47 -12.36 -3.37
CA GLY A 330 -22.27 -11.57 -3.12
C GLY A 330 -20.99 -12.35 -3.42
N TYR A 331 -19.87 -11.65 -3.62
CA TYR A 331 -18.55 -12.28 -3.69
C TYR A 331 -17.44 -11.27 -3.41
N VAL A 332 -16.26 -11.79 -3.08
CA VAL A 332 -15.00 -11.02 -3.05
C VAL A 332 -14.06 -11.62 -4.09
N ALA A 333 -13.64 -10.82 -5.06
CA ALA A 333 -12.52 -11.14 -5.94
C ALA A 333 -11.28 -10.40 -5.44
N GLY A 334 -10.12 -11.04 -5.42
CA GLY A 334 -8.88 -10.46 -4.89
C GLY A 334 -7.67 -10.72 -5.77
N GLY A 335 -6.74 -9.77 -5.80
CA GLY A 335 -5.48 -9.84 -6.55
C GLY A 335 -4.42 -8.92 -5.94
N VAL A 336 -3.17 -9.03 -6.43
CA VAL A 336 -2.05 -8.21 -5.95
C VAL A 336 -1.28 -7.63 -7.13
N VAL A 337 -0.95 -6.35 -7.04
CA VAL A 337 -0.09 -5.65 -8.00
C VAL A 337 0.91 -4.80 -7.21
N GLY A 338 2.19 -5.13 -7.31
CA GLY A 338 3.23 -4.49 -6.50
C GLY A 338 2.96 -4.68 -5.00
N GLY A 339 3.01 -3.59 -4.23
CA GLY A 339 2.69 -3.58 -2.79
C GLY A 339 1.19 -3.46 -2.47
N ASN A 340 0.31 -3.52 -3.47
CA ASN A 340 -1.11 -3.18 -3.35
C ASN A 340 -1.98 -4.42 -3.52
N ILE A 341 -2.87 -4.64 -2.56
CA ILE A 341 -3.90 -5.66 -2.66
C ILE A 341 -5.14 -4.99 -3.26
N LEU A 342 -5.67 -5.60 -4.32
CA LEU A 342 -6.87 -5.15 -5.01
C LEU A 342 -8.02 -6.09 -4.70
N PHE A 343 -9.21 -5.53 -4.45
CA PHE A 343 -10.43 -6.31 -4.38
C PHE A 343 -11.52 -5.71 -5.26
N HIS A 344 -12.35 -6.59 -5.82
CA HIS A 344 -13.73 -6.26 -6.14
C HIS A 344 -14.64 -6.94 -5.12
N LEU A 345 -15.53 -6.19 -4.49
CA LEU A 345 -16.49 -6.68 -3.51
C LEU A 345 -17.90 -6.40 -4.04
N ARG A 346 -18.56 -7.45 -4.52
CA ARG A 346 -19.99 -7.42 -4.82
C ARG A 346 -20.78 -7.66 -3.54
N LYS A 347 -21.63 -6.71 -3.15
CA LYS A 347 -22.47 -6.81 -1.96
C LYS A 347 -23.47 -7.98 -2.09
N PRO A 348 -23.73 -8.73 -1.01
CA PRO A 348 -24.90 -9.61 -0.94
C PRO A 348 -26.20 -8.85 -1.23
N ASP A 349 -27.07 -9.41 -2.07
CA ASP A 349 -28.30 -8.74 -2.55
C ASP A 349 -29.28 -8.41 -1.42
N ASN A 350 -29.20 -9.13 -0.30
CA ASN A 350 -30.02 -8.89 0.89
C ASN A 350 -29.50 -7.76 1.79
N ILE A 351 -28.39 -7.09 1.43
CA ILE A 351 -27.87 -5.92 2.14
C ILE A 351 -28.17 -4.65 1.33
N HIS A 352 -28.92 -3.73 1.93
CA HIS A 352 -29.24 -2.44 1.31
C HIS A 352 -28.01 -1.53 1.20
N ALA A 353 -27.83 -0.87 0.04
CA ALA A 353 -26.70 0.01 -0.22
C ALA A 353 -26.55 1.14 0.82
N ALA A 354 -27.67 1.70 1.28
CA ALA A 354 -27.71 2.77 2.28
C ALA A 354 -27.10 2.39 3.65
N ASN A 355 -26.96 1.09 3.94
CA ASN A 355 -26.23 0.63 5.12
C ASN A 355 -24.82 0.16 4.72
N PHE A 356 -24.72 -0.54 3.60
CA PHE A 356 -23.46 -1.13 3.12
C PHE A 356 -22.36 -0.09 2.92
N HIS A 357 -22.66 1.03 2.26
CA HIS A 357 -21.63 2.05 1.95
C HIS A 357 -21.21 2.91 3.16
N HIS A 358 -21.82 2.65 4.32
CA HIS A 358 -21.56 3.34 5.58
C HIS A 358 -21.15 2.37 6.70
N ASP A 359 -20.87 1.10 6.37
CA ASP A 359 -20.42 0.06 7.31
C ASP A 359 -19.01 -0.44 6.97
N PRO A 360 -17.96 0.36 7.25
CA PRO A 360 -16.58 -0.01 6.96
C PRO A 360 -16.16 -1.30 7.69
N LYS A 361 -16.71 -1.56 8.88
CA LYS A 361 -16.45 -2.79 9.63
C LYS A 361 -17.02 -4.00 8.87
N GLY A 362 -18.29 -3.94 8.46
CA GLY A 362 -18.92 -5.02 7.69
C GLY A 362 -18.19 -5.31 6.38
N VAL A 363 -17.73 -4.28 5.68
CA VAL A 363 -16.90 -4.43 4.48
C VAL A 363 -15.59 -5.17 4.81
N MET A 364 -14.85 -4.74 5.83
CA MET A 364 -13.60 -5.40 6.24
C MET A 364 -13.83 -6.86 6.67
N ASP A 365 -14.89 -7.14 7.43
CA ASP A 365 -15.24 -8.51 7.86
C ASP A 365 -15.53 -9.42 6.64
N MET A 366 -16.10 -8.88 5.56
CA MET A 366 -16.26 -9.63 4.29
C MET A 366 -14.92 -9.87 3.59
N LEU A 367 -14.03 -8.86 3.54
CA LEU A 367 -12.70 -9.03 2.94
C LEU A 367 -11.83 -10.04 3.71
N LEU A 368 -11.92 -10.08 5.04
CA LEU A 368 -11.17 -11.02 5.87
C LEU A 368 -11.50 -12.48 5.56
N LYS A 369 -12.67 -12.79 4.99
CA LYS A 369 -13.02 -14.15 4.51
C LYS A 369 -12.09 -14.64 3.41
N THR A 370 -11.36 -13.75 2.73
CA THR A 370 -10.30 -14.13 1.79
C THR A 370 -9.08 -14.76 2.43
N GLY A 371 -8.95 -14.65 3.74
CA GLY A 371 -7.81 -15.20 4.47
C GLY A 371 -6.53 -14.39 4.31
N PHE A 372 -6.61 -13.15 3.80
CA PHE A 372 -5.45 -12.30 3.56
C PHE A 372 -4.69 -11.96 4.85
N LEU A 373 -5.37 -11.90 5.99
CA LEU A 373 -4.78 -11.60 7.28
C LEU A 373 -4.86 -12.80 8.23
N LYS A 374 -3.69 -13.31 8.60
CA LYS A 374 -3.55 -14.36 9.61
C LYS A 374 -2.50 -13.95 10.62
N ARG A 375 -2.78 -14.18 11.90
CA ARG A 375 -1.81 -13.97 12.98
C ARG A 375 -0.97 -15.25 13.17
N PRO A 376 0.36 -15.17 13.01
CA PRO A 376 1.23 -16.29 13.33
C PRO A 376 1.32 -16.47 14.85
N ILE A 377 1.16 -17.69 15.34
CA ILE A 377 1.38 -18.10 16.73
C ILE A 377 2.10 -19.45 16.70
N GLY A 378 3.40 -19.46 16.99
CA GLY A 378 4.25 -20.63 16.80
C GLY A 378 4.18 -21.14 15.35
N PRO A 379 3.89 -22.44 15.11
CA PRO A 379 3.73 -22.98 13.77
C PRO A 379 2.36 -22.67 13.13
N GLU A 380 1.38 -22.17 13.89
CA GLU A 380 0.02 -21.94 13.41
C GLU A 380 -0.18 -20.53 12.83
N LYS A 381 -1.12 -20.40 11.88
CA LYS A 381 -1.55 -19.13 11.30
C LYS A 381 -3.06 -18.99 11.47
N ILE A 382 -3.48 -18.21 12.46
CA ILE A 382 -4.88 -18.09 12.86
C ILE A 382 -5.55 -16.99 12.05
N LEU A 383 -6.67 -17.29 11.40
CA LEU A 383 -7.43 -16.31 10.64
C LEU A 383 -7.99 -15.21 11.56
N VAL A 384 -7.75 -13.95 11.17
CA VAL A 384 -8.43 -12.80 11.75
C VAL A 384 -9.81 -12.69 11.11
N THR A 385 -10.87 -12.62 11.92
CA THR A 385 -12.27 -12.58 11.46
C THR A 385 -12.93 -11.22 11.64
N SER A 386 -12.37 -10.35 12.48
CA SER A 386 -12.77 -8.93 12.54
C SER A 386 -11.65 -8.05 13.10
N LEU A 387 -11.51 -6.85 12.53
CA LEU A 387 -10.66 -5.76 13.05
C LEU A 387 -11.44 -4.77 13.93
N GLY A 388 -12.77 -4.91 14.03
CA GLY A 388 -13.62 -3.91 14.66
C GLY A 388 -13.82 -2.66 13.78
N GLN A 389 -14.16 -1.53 14.42
CA GLN A 389 -14.32 -0.26 13.72
C GLN A 389 -12.96 0.30 13.28
N PRO A 390 -12.87 1.00 12.13
CA PRO A 390 -11.64 1.68 11.73
C PRO A 390 -11.28 2.78 12.73
N ASP A 391 -9.98 2.98 12.96
CA ASP A 391 -9.46 4.07 13.79
C ASP A 391 -9.68 5.43 13.12
N THR A 392 -9.56 5.48 11.80
CA THR A 392 -9.78 6.70 11.01
C THR A 392 -10.61 6.42 9.78
N THR A 393 -11.55 7.31 9.51
CA THR A 393 -12.36 7.35 8.29
C THR A 393 -12.18 8.70 7.61
N GLY A 394 -12.31 8.72 6.29
CA GLY A 394 -12.16 9.93 5.48
C GLY A 394 -12.64 9.72 4.05
N THR A 395 -12.43 10.74 3.23
CA THR A 395 -12.75 10.72 1.80
C THR A 395 -11.62 11.36 0.99
N TRP A 396 -11.39 10.86 -0.22
CA TRP A 396 -10.42 11.38 -1.16
C TRP A 396 -11.03 11.52 -2.55
N ALA A 397 -10.80 12.66 -3.21
CA ALA A 397 -11.18 12.85 -4.61
C ALA A 397 -9.91 12.81 -5.46
N ASP A 398 -9.85 11.89 -6.42
CA ASP A 398 -8.70 11.78 -7.31
C ASP A 398 -8.77 12.77 -8.47
N ARG A 399 -7.74 12.82 -9.32
CA ARG A 399 -7.68 13.78 -10.44
C ARG A 399 -8.81 13.62 -11.47
N TRP A 400 -9.48 12.46 -11.48
CA TRP A 400 -10.58 12.13 -12.37
C TRP A 400 -11.95 12.44 -11.73
N GLY A 401 -11.96 12.93 -10.49
CA GLY A 401 -13.16 13.28 -9.75
C GLY A 401 -13.92 12.07 -9.20
N ARG A 402 -13.26 10.91 -9.06
CA ARG A 402 -13.82 9.75 -8.37
C ARG A 402 -13.68 9.92 -6.87
N ARG A 403 -14.69 9.48 -6.13
CA ARG A 403 -14.81 9.69 -4.69
C ARG A 403 -14.50 8.40 -3.94
N TRP A 404 -13.29 8.35 -3.40
CA TRP A 404 -12.80 7.25 -2.58
C TRP A 404 -13.19 7.47 -1.12
N GLN A 405 -13.67 6.43 -0.46
CA GLN A 405 -13.75 6.36 0.99
C GLN A 405 -12.45 5.77 1.52
N THR A 406 -11.85 6.42 2.51
CA THR A 406 -10.57 6.01 3.07
C THR A 406 -10.76 5.50 4.49
N TRP A 407 -10.28 4.31 4.80
CA TRP A 407 -10.38 3.71 6.12
C TRP A 407 -9.05 3.13 6.57
N THR A 408 -8.73 3.23 7.86
CA THR A 408 -7.51 2.67 8.43
C THR A 408 -7.80 1.94 9.72
N TRP A 409 -7.25 0.74 9.87
CA TRP A 409 -7.29 -0.06 11.10
C TRP A 409 -5.87 -0.31 11.61
N ALA A 410 -5.69 -0.21 12.91
CA ALA A 410 -4.53 -0.67 13.63
C ALA A 410 -4.52 -2.19 13.68
N VAL A 411 -3.33 -2.76 13.55
CA VAL A 411 -3.04 -4.19 13.78
C VAL A 411 -1.99 -4.25 14.88
N PRO A 412 -2.39 -4.09 16.16
CA PRO A 412 -1.44 -3.80 17.23
C PRO A 412 -0.37 -4.88 17.40
N TYR A 413 -0.74 -6.17 17.31
CA TYR A 413 0.23 -7.26 17.45
C TYR A 413 1.37 -7.23 16.41
N ALA A 414 1.18 -6.54 15.28
CA ALA A 414 2.14 -6.45 14.19
C ALA A 414 2.82 -5.07 14.08
N ASP A 415 2.54 -4.15 15.02
CA ASP A 415 2.96 -2.75 14.97
C ASP A 415 2.72 -2.08 13.61
N GLY A 416 1.51 -2.24 13.08
CA GLY A 416 1.19 -1.78 11.74
C GLY A 416 -0.27 -1.40 11.56
N TYR A 417 -0.57 -0.94 10.35
CA TYR A 417 -1.92 -0.55 9.95
C TYR A 417 -2.32 -1.24 8.65
N ILE A 418 -3.62 -1.42 8.48
CA ILE A 418 -4.26 -1.74 7.20
C ILE A 418 -4.96 -0.48 6.73
N SER A 419 -4.56 0.03 5.57
CA SER A 419 -5.15 1.22 4.94
C SER A 419 -5.89 0.81 3.67
N LEU A 420 -7.08 1.35 3.49
CA LEU A 420 -8.01 0.93 2.45
C LEU A 420 -8.62 2.15 1.78
N PHE A 421 -8.58 2.17 0.45
CA PHE A 421 -9.22 3.15 -0.42
C PHE A 421 -10.31 2.39 -1.18
N ALA A 422 -11.57 2.64 -0.82
CA ALA A 422 -12.73 1.97 -1.37
C ALA A 422 -13.49 2.94 -2.29
N LEU A 423 -13.63 2.58 -3.57
CA LEU A 423 -14.42 3.31 -4.56
C LEU A 423 -15.79 2.63 -4.68
N PRO A 424 -16.88 3.30 -4.28
CA PRO A 424 -18.23 2.76 -4.45
C PRO A 424 -18.55 2.46 -5.92
N THR A 425 -19.11 1.28 -6.16
CA THR A 425 -19.68 0.83 -7.44
C THR A 425 -21.18 0.50 -7.25
N PRO A 426 -21.97 0.32 -8.31
CA PRO A 426 -23.38 0.01 -8.17
C PRO A 426 -23.62 -1.31 -7.42
N ASP A 427 -22.80 -2.32 -7.71
CA ASP A 427 -22.87 -3.63 -7.09
C ASP A 427 -22.09 -3.76 -5.77
N GLY A 428 -21.23 -2.79 -5.41
CA GLY A 428 -20.49 -2.77 -4.15
C GLY A 428 -19.27 -1.86 -4.15
N TYR A 429 -18.05 -2.42 -4.17
CA TYR A 429 -16.80 -1.66 -4.12
C TYR A 429 -15.68 -2.24 -4.97
N ALA A 430 -14.95 -1.35 -5.63
CA ALA A 430 -13.56 -1.59 -6.01
C ALA A 430 -12.61 -1.03 -4.94
N ILE A 431 -11.61 -1.80 -4.55
CA ILE A 431 -10.81 -1.53 -3.36
C ILE A 431 -9.32 -1.64 -3.67
N MET A 432 -8.55 -0.65 -3.20
CA MET A 432 -7.10 -0.70 -3.08
C MET A 432 -6.71 -0.72 -1.59
N MET A 433 -5.91 -1.69 -1.18
CA MET A 433 -5.51 -1.90 0.20
C MET A 433 -3.99 -2.07 0.35
N ARG A 434 -3.42 -1.54 1.43
CA ARG A 434 -2.05 -1.81 1.87
C ARG A 434 -2.01 -2.23 3.33
N ILE A 435 -1.08 -3.13 3.65
CA ILE A 435 -0.68 -3.47 5.02
C ILE A 435 0.71 -2.88 5.20
N SER A 436 0.92 -2.05 6.22
CA SER A 436 2.18 -1.30 6.39
C SER A 436 2.61 -1.24 7.85
N PRO A 437 3.92 -1.21 8.14
CA PRO A 437 4.43 -0.88 9.47
C PRO A 437 3.94 0.49 9.94
N ALA A 438 3.85 0.68 11.25
CA ALA A 438 3.36 1.91 11.85
C ALA A 438 4.22 3.14 11.47
N THR A 439 5.53 2.94 11.32
CA THR A 439 6.51 3.96 10.93
C THR A 439 6.32 4.52 9.51
N SER A 440 5.61 3.79 8.64
CA SER A 440 5.35 4.15 7.24
C SER A 440 3.97 4.78 7.03
N LYS A 441 3.21 5.08 8.09
CA LYS A 441 1.81 5.49 7.99
C LYS A 441 1.58 6.68 7.04
N HIS A 442 2.41 7.73 7.17
CA HIS A 442 2.31 8.93 6.33
C HIS A 442 2.65 8.62 4.86
N ASP A 443 3.76 7.92 4.63
CA ASP A 443 4.21 7.51 3.30
C ASP A 443 3.16 6.68 2.57
N THR A 444 2.59 5.67 3.24
CA THR A 444 1.51 4.84 2.71
C THR A 444 0.31 5.69 2.28
N ALA A 445 -0.09 6.68 3.10
CA ALA A 445 -1.24 7.52 2.81
C ALA A 445 -1.04 8.37 1.54
N ILE A 446 0.10 9.08 1.41
CA ILE A 446 0.36 9.95 0.25
C ILE A 446 0.54 9.14 -1.05
N ASN A 447 1.16 7.96 -0.98
CA ASN A 447 1.33 7.10 -2.15
C ASN A 447 -0.02 6.51 -2.59
N MET A 448 -0.84 6.02 -1.66
CA MET A 448 -2.17 5.50 -2.01
C MET A 448 -3.07 6.60 -2.60
N GLN A 449 -3.02 7.83 -2.08
CA GLN A 449 -3.72 8.97 -2.69
C GLN A 449 -3.26 9.19 -4.14
N ALA A 450 -1.96 9.26 -4.40
CA ALA A 450 -1.44 9.43 -5.75
C ALA A 450 -1.75 8.22 -6.67
N LEU A 451 -1.77 6.99 -6.15
CA LEU A 451 -2.09 5.79 -6.93
C LEU A 451 -3.54 5.74 -7.42
N THR A 452 -4.47 6.41 -6.73
CA THR A 452 -5.86 6.47 -7.19
C THR A 452 -5.97 7.00 -8.62
N ASP A 453 -5.11 7.95 -9.01
CA ASP A 453 -5.03 8.51 -10.36
C ASP A 453 -4.71 7.51 -11.48
N PHE A 454 -4.27 6.31 -11.11
CA PHE A 454 -3.83 5.22 -12.00
C PHE A 454 -4.73 3.98 -11.88
N VAL A 455 -5.88 4.05 -11.24
CA VAL A 455 -6.86 2.96 -11.24
C VAL A 455 -7.77 3.07 -12.47
N SER A 456 -8.11 1.94 -13.10
CA SER A 456 -9.12 1.81 -14.15
C SER A 456 -10.12 0.72 -13.77
N LEU A 457 -11.42 0.96 -14.01
CA LEU A 457 -12.50 0.02 -13.75
C LEU A 457 -13.80 0.47 -14.46
N PRO A 458 -14.69 -0.46 -14.82
CA PRO A 458 -16.07 -0.14 -15.20
C PRO A 458 -16.95 0.09 -13.95
N TYR A 459 -18.17 0.55 -14.18
CA TYR A 459 -19.26 0.54 -13.19
C TYR A 459 -20.28 -0.50 -13.63
N ASP A 460 -20.40 -1.59 -12.87
CA ASP A 460 -21.26 -2.73 -13.21
C ASP A 460 -22.33 -2.95 -12.14
N GLY A 461 -23.48 -3.51 -12.55
CA GLY A 461 -24.52 -3.97 -11.64
C GLY A 461 -25.88 -4.13 -12.29
N THR A 462 -26.81 -4.73 -11.55
CA THR A 462 -28.21 -4.86 -11.96
C THR A 462 -28.93 -3.50 -11.89
N LEU A 463 -30.05 -3.33 -12.61
CA LEU A 463 -30.83 -2.10 -12.53
C LEU A 463 -31.36 -1.83 -11.10
N ALA A 464 -31.63 -2.86 -10.31
CA ALA A 464 -31.95 -2.68 -8.89
C ALA A 464 -30.78 -2.08 -8.10
N GLN A 465 -29.56 -2.55 -8.34
CA GLN A 465 -28.34 -2.01 -7.73
C GLN A 465 -28.06 -0.57 -8.19
N TRP A 466 -28.19 -0.29 -9.49
CA TRP A 466 -28.09 1.07 -10.03
C TRP A 466 -29.10 2.03 -9.40
N LYS A 467 -30.35 1.58 -9.17
CA LYS A 467 -31.37 2.40 -8.51
C LYS A 467 -30.93 2.81 -7.10
N GLU A 468 -30.36 1.89 -6.33
CA GLU A 468 -29.85 2.17 -4.99
C GLU A 468 -28.62 3.11 -5.04
N PHE A 469 -27.69 2.86 -5.95
CA PHE A 469 -26.45 3.64 -6.10
C PHE A 469 -26.71 5.10 -6.52
N LEU A 470 -27.58 5.30 -7.50
CA LEU A 470 -27.96 6.64 -7.99
C LEU A 470 -28.77 7.44 -6.96
N ALA A 471 -29.34 6.79 -5.95
CA ALA A 471 -30.08 7.44 -4.88
C ALA A 471 -29.18 8.14 -3.85
N ASP A 472 -27.86 7.86 -3.84
CA ASP A 472 -26.89 8.57 -3.01
C ASP A 472 -25.86 9.36 -3.86
N PRO A 473 -26.14 10.64 -4.15
CA PRO A 473 -25.24 11.49 -4.93
C PRO A 473 -23.85 11.70 -4.31
N LYS A 474 -23.64 11.37 -3.03
CA LYS A 474 -22.34 11.55 -2.38
C LYS A 474 -21.31 10.53 -2.87
N LEU A 475 -21.77 9.36 -3.32
CA LEU A 475 -20.94 8.26 -3.83
C LEU A 475 -20.53 8.47 -5.29
N LEU A 476 -21.29 9.28 -6.03
CA LEU A 476 -21.13 9.42 -7.48
C LEU A 476 -19.86 10.21 -7.84
N PRO A 477 -19.04 9.70 -8.77
CA PRO A 477 -17.97 10.46 -9.41
C PRO A 477 -18.49 11.71 -10.12
N ASP A 478 -17.60 12.68 -10.33
CA ASP A 478 -17.95 13.94 -11.00
C ASP A 478 -18.48 13.75 -12.43
N ALA A 479 -18.09 12.68 -13.14
CA ALA A 479 -18.65 12.34 -14.46
C ALA A 479 -20.18 12.19 -14.43
N PHE A 480 -20.75 11.69 -13.32
CA PHE A 480 -22.19 11.51 -13.17
C PHE A 480 -22.98 12.82 -13.03
N LYS A 481 -22.31 13.97 -12.84
CA LYS A 481 -22.98 15.29 -12.93
C LYS A 481 -23.69 15.45 -14.27
N ASN A 482 -23.13 14.88 -15.34
CA ASN A 482 -23.63 14.96 -16.70
C ASN A 482 -24.26 13.66 -17.22
N ILE A 483 -24.38 12.62 -16.39
CA ILE A 483 -25.00 11.33 -16.76
C ILE A 483 -26.36 11.21 -16.07
N ARG A 484 -27.38 10.84 -16.83
CA ARG A 484 -28.73 10.53 -16.34
C ARG A 484 -29.10 9.14 -16.82
N ILE A 485 -29.47 8.29 -15.87
CA ILE A 485 -29.93 6.93 -16.11
C ILE A 485 -31.32 6.84 -15.51
N GLY A 486 -32.30 6.48 -16.32
CA GLY A 486 -33.69 6.35 -15.90
C GLY A 486 -34.28 5.06 -16.44
N PHE A 487 -35.12 4.41 -15.65
CA PHE A 487 -35.82 3.20 -16.09
C PHE A 487 -37.12 3.01 -15.29
N ASP A 488 -38.12 2.48 -15.97
CA ASP A 488 -39.35 1.94 -15.39
C ASP A 488 -39.48 0.49 -15.85
N TYR A 489 -39.57 -0.43 -14.88
CA TYR A 489 -39.53 -1.86 -15.14
C TYR A 489 -40.71 -2.27 -16.03
N GLY A 490 -40.41 -3.02 -17.09
CA GLY A 490 -41.38 -3.43 -18.09
C GLY A 490 -41.91 -2.30 -18.98
N LYS A 491 -41.31 -1.09 -18.97
CA LYS A 491 -41.74 0.02 -19.83
C LYS A 491 -40.64 0.63 -20.67
N ASP A 492 -39.61 1.22 -20.04
CA ASP A 492 -38.56 1.93 -20.76
C ASP A 492 -37.27 2.07 -19.97
N PHE A 493 -36.16 2.15 -20.70
CA PHE A 493 -34.84 2.52 -20.22
C PHE A 493 -34.36 3.75 -20.98
N ARG A 494 -33.67 4.65 -20.29
CA ARG A 494 -33.13 5.91 -20.81
C ARG A 494 -31.71 6.12 -20.27
N TYR A 495 -30.80 6.42 -21.18
CA TYR A 495 -29.45 6.90 -20.88
C TYR A 495 -29.24 8.23 -21.58
N ASP A 496 -28.72 9.22 -20.85
CA ASP A 496 -28.36 10.52 -21.37
C ASP A 496 -27.05 10.97 -20.75
N SER A 497 -26.03 11.23 -21.57
CA SER A 497 -24.80 11.91 -21.18
C SER A 497 -24.55 13.16 -22.03
N SER A 498 -23.45 13.86 -21.75
CA SER A 498 -22.96 14.95 -22.61
C SER A 498 -22.60 14.49 -24.03
N ARG A 499 -22.44 13.19 -24.29
CA ARG A 499 -21.93 12.65 -25.55
C ARG A 499 -22.91 11.74 -26.29
N LEU A 500 -23.77 11.06 -25.55
CA LEU A 500 -24.65 10.01 -26.08
C LEU A 500 -25.96 10.02 -25.32
N ALA A 501 -27.07 10.01 -26.02
CA ALA A 501 -28.38 9.71 -25.43
C ALA A 501 -29.08 8.62 -26.23
N PHE A 502 -29.80 7.72 -25.57
CA PHE A 502 -30.65 6.73 -26.20
C PHE A 502 -31.69 6.19 -25.22
N SER A 503 -32.70 5.52 -25.75
CA SER A 503 -33.73 4.85 -24.97
C SER A 503 -34.27 3.62 -25.66
N PHE A 504 -34.80 2.66 -24.92
CA PHE A 504 -35.49 1.53 -25.50
C PHE A 504 -36.64 1.04 -24.62
N THR A 505 -37.52 0.26 -25.23
CA THR A 505 -38.68 -0.39 -24.58
C THR A 505 -38.49 -1.91 -24.58
N PRO A 506 -39.35 -2.68 -23.88
CA PRO A 506 -39.33 -4.14 -23.91
C PRO A 506 -39.43 -4.78 -25.31
N GLU A 507 -39.81 -4.03 -26.34
CA GLU A 507 -39.76 -4.49 -27.73
C GLU A 507 -38.33 -4.83 -28.19
N LEU A 508 -37.32 -4.12 -27.68
CA LEU A 508 -35.93 -4.39 -27.98
C LEU A 508 -35.37 -5.50 -27.09
N GLN A 509 -35.52 -5.32 -25.78
CA GLN A 509 -34.91 -6.14 -24.74
C GLN A 509 -35.69 -5.98 -23.42
N LYS A 510 -35.77 -7.06 -22.64
CA LYS A 510 -36.38 -7.04 -21.30
C LYS A 510 -35.74 -5.97 -20.39
N ILE A 511 -36.56 -5.35 -19.53
CA ILE A 511 -36.14 -4.34 -18.55
C ILE A 511 -36.76 -4.70 -17.19
N ASP A 512 -35.97 -5.27 -16.29
CA ASP A 512 -36.41 -5.59 -14.93
C ASP A 512 -35.31 -5.32 -13.89
N ALA A 513 -35.57 -5.73 -12.65
CA ALA A 513 -34.65 -5.55 -11.53
C ALA A 513 -33.30 -6.28 -11.68
N ASN A 514 -33.25 -7.35 -12.48
CA ASN A 514 -32.09 -8.22 -12.68
C ASN A 514 -31.35 -7.91 -13.99
N SER A 515 -31.94 -7.10 -14.88
CA SER A 515 -31.25 -6.60 -16.08
C SER A 515 -29.96 -5.89 -15.69
N MET A 516 -28.90 -6.13 -16.45
CA MET A 516 -27.56 -5.62 -16.18
C MET A 516 -27.30 -4.32 -16.94
N LEU A 517 -26.59 -3.41 -16.29
CA LEU A 517 -26.02 -2.23 -16.92
C LEU A 517 -24.55 -2.14 -16.52
N THR A 518 -23.67 -2.10 -17.52
CA THR A 518 -22.25 -1.84 -17.34
C THR A 518 -21.88 -0.56 -18.06
N LEU A 519 -21.37 0.41 -17.33
CA LEU A 519 -20.72 1.60 -17.89
C LEU A 519 -19.22 1.34 -17.94
N GLY A 520 -18.72 1.04 -19.14
CA GLY A 520 -17.30 0.93 -19.41
C GLY A 520 -16.68 2.32 -19.42
N PHE A 521 -16.11 2.73 -18.28
CA PHE A 521 -15.32 3.95 -18.20
C PHE A 521 -13.93 3.74 -18.81
N THR A 522 -13.47 4.70 -19.60
CA THR A 522 -12.12 4.69 -20.16
C THR A 522 -11.54 6.10 -20.19
N PHE A 523 -10.26 6.18 -20.54
CA PHE A 523 -9.54 7.42 -20.75
C PHE A 523 -9.46 7.69 -22.24
N PHE A 524 -9.82 8.87 -22.68
CA PHE A 524 -9.65 9.25 -24.08
C PHE A 524 -9.33 10.74 -24.23
N PRO A 525 -8.52 11.11 -25.23
CA PRO A 525 -8.22 12.50 -25.50
C PRO A 525 -9.41 13.21 -26.15
N ASP A 526 -9.67 14.43 -25.71
CA ASP A 526 -10.54 15.37 -26.42
C ASP A 526 -9.84 15.97 -27.65
N ALA A 527 -10.55 16.83 -28.40
CA ALA A 527 -10.01 17.47 -29.60
C ALA A 527 -8.77 18.35 -29.36
N ASN A 528 -8.54 18.78 -28.11
CA ASN A 528 -7.37 19.56 -27.71
C ASN A 528 -6.26 18.70 -27.10
N GLY A 529 -6.42 17.37 -27.11
CA GLY A 529 -5.47 16.41 -26.50
C GLY A 529 -5.59 16.30 -24.99
N LYS A 530 -6.55 16.98 -24.34
CA LYS A 530 -6.78 16.81 -22.91
C LYS A 530 -7.51 15.49 -22.68
N VAL A 531 -6.95 14.64 -21.84
CA VAL A 531 -7.57 13.35 -21.51
C VAL A 531 -8.73 13.53 -20.53
N ALA A 532 -9.86 12.96 -20.87
CA ALA A 532 -11.03 12.84 -20.01
C ALA A 532 -11.19 11.38 -19.55
N TRP A 533 -11.69 11.20 -18.32
CA TRP A 533 -12.19 9.93 -17.82
C TRP A 533 -13.73 9.98 -17.86
N ASP A 534 -14.34 9.16 -18.71
CA ASP A 534 -15.78 9.21 -19.01
C ASP A 534 -16.24 7.87 -19.60
N VAL A 535 -17.54 7.72 -19.82
CA VAL A 535 -18.13 6.49 -20.38
C VAL A 535 -17.71 6.31 -21.84
N GLY A 536 -16.93 5.28 -22.10
CA GLY A 536 -16.55 4.82 -23.43
C GLY A 536 -17.52 3.78 -24.00
N GLN A 537 -18.22 3.03 -23.15
CA GLN A 537 -19.17 2.01 -23.57
C GLN A 537 -20.37 1.95 -22.61
N VAL A 538 -21.57 1.86 -23.17
CA VAL A 538 -22.78 1.51 -22.43
C VAL A 538 -23.20 0.12 -22.89
N TRP A 539 -23.15 -0.85 -21.99
CA TRP A 539 -23.51 -2.24 -22.25
C TRP A 539 -24.69 -2.64 -21.36
N LEU A 540 -25.68 -3.32 -21.94
CA LEU A 540 -26.91 -3.71 -21.26
C LEU A 540 -27.29 -5.14 -21.61
N ALA A 541 -27.66 -5.94 -20.61
CA ALA A 541 -28.17 -7.29 -20.81
C ALA A 541 -29.48 -7.55 -20.07
N GLU A 542 -30.24 -8.55 -20.54
CA GLU A 542 -31.50 -8.95 -19.90
C GLU A 542 -31.31 -9.50 -18.48
N ASP A 543 -30.16 -10.13 -18.24
CA ASP A 543 -29.72 -10.69 -16.97
C ASP A 543 -28.18 -10.81 -16.96
N ASN A 544 -27.65 -11.49 -15.93
CA ASN A 544 -26.22 -11.70 -15.71
C ASN A 544 -25.64 -12.95 -16.41
N HIS A 545 -26.38 -13.57 -17.34
CA HIS A 545 -25.88 -14.69 -18.15
C HIS A 545 -25.33 -14.24 -19.50
N ASP A 546 -25.34 -12.93 -19.81
CA ASP A 546 -24.73 -12.32 -21.00
C ASP A 546 -25.21 -12.90 -22.34
N HIS A 547 -26.40 -13.51 -22.38
CA HIS A 547 -26.93 -14.15 -23.60
C HIS A 547 -27.74 -13.19 -24.48
N HIS A 548 -28.34 -12.16 -23.91
CA HIS A 548 -29.09 -11.14 -24.66
C HIS A 548 -28.55 -9.77 -24.28
N TRP A 549 -27.78 -9.14 -25.16
CA TRP A 549 -27.22 -7.85 -24.85
C TRP A 549 -27.15 -6.90 -26.03
N ILE A 550 -27.18 -5.62 -25.69
CA ILE A 550 -26.95 -4.50 -26.57
C ILE A 550 -25.79 -3.67 -26.05
N SER A 551 -25.08 -3.01 -26.96
CA SER A 551 -23.99 -2.13 -26.57
C SER A 551 -23.86 -0.94 -27.51
N LEU A 552 -23.50 0.20 -26.95
CA LEU A 552 -23.07 1.39 -27.69
C LEU A 552 -21.64 1.72 -27.27
N LEU A 553 -20.70 1.60 -28.21
CA LEU A 553 -19.28 1.83 -28.00
C LEU A 553 -18.84 3.11 -28.70
N ARG A 554 -18.14 3.97 -27.96
CA ARG A 554 -17.39 5.10 -28.51
C ARG A 554 -16.09 4.58 -29.13
N THR A 555 -15.88 4.91 -30.39
CA THR A 555 -14.65 4.60 -31.13
C THR A 555 -14.04 5.90 -31.64
N GLN A 556 -12.71 5.98 -31.67
CA GLN A 556 -12.00 7.19 -32.09
C GLN A 556 -10.92 6.82 -33.11
N ALA A 557 -10.66 7.74 -34.04
CA ALA A 557 -9.59 7.60 -35.01
C ALA A 557 -8.25 7.40 -34.28
N PRO A 558 -7.56 6.26 -34.47
CA PRO A 558 -6.30 5.99 -33.83
C PRO A 558 -5.19 6.88 -34.42
N PRO A 559 -4.24 7.35 -33.60
CA PRO A 559 -3.08 8.05 -34.10
C PRO A 559 -2.19 7.11 -34.93
N ALA A 560 -1.37 7.68 -35.82
CA ALA A 560 -0.60 6.93 -36.81
C ALA A 560 0.49 6.02 -36.21
N ASP A 561 0.82 6.19 -34.93
CA ASP A 561 1.81 5.39 -34.21
C ASP A 561 1.23 4.09 -33.63
N LEU A 562 -0.10 3.93 -33.58
CA LEU A 562 -0.71 2.66 -33.24
C LEU A 562 -0.64 1.68 -34.40
N ASP A 563 -0.53 0.40 -34.08
CA ASP A 563 -0.34 -0.68 -35.05
C ASP A 563 -1.51 -0.82 -36.04
N ASP A 564 -1.24 -1.59 -37.11
CA ASP A 564 -2.19 -1.81 -38.21
C ASP A 564 -3.53 -2.40 -37.75
N SER A 565 -3.62 -3.04 -36.58
CA SER A 565 -4.88 -3.58 -36.07
C SER A 565 -5.85 -2.46 -35.68
N TYR A 566 -5.36 -1.38 -35.05
CA TYR A 566 -6.16 -0.20 -34.72
C TYR A 566 -6.60 0.53 -35.99
N GLN A 567 -5.68 0.74 -36.93
CA GLN A 567 -5.96 1.39 -38.21
C GLN A 567 -6.99 0.58 -39.02
N SER A 568 -6.83 -0.74 -39.06
CA SER A 568 -7.76 -1.66 -39.73
C SER A 568 -9.12 -1.68 -39.07
N PHE A 569 -9.19 -1.69 -37.74
CA PHE A 569 -10.44 -1.60 -36.99
C PHE A 569 -11.18 -0.30 -37.33
N TRP A 570 -10.49 0.84 -37.23
CA TRP A 570 -11.06 2.14 -37.56
C TRP A 570 -11.55 2.22 -39.00
N LYS A 571 -10.76 1.72 -39.96
CA LYS A 571 -11.16 1.66 -41.36
C LYS A 571 -12.41 0.81 -41.57
N LYS A 572 -12.54 -0.34 -40.90
CA LYS A 572 -13.77 -1.16 -40.95
C LYS A 572 -14.99 -0.39 -40.45
N VAL A 573 -14.84 0.37 -39.36
CA VAL A 573 -15.91 1.22 -38.82
C VAL A 573 -16.25 2.32 -39.83
N VAL A 574 -15.28 3.14 -40.25
CA VAL A 574 -15.53 4.25 -41.19
C VAL A 574 -16.14 3.78 -42.51
N ASP A 575 -15.61 2.71 -43.10
CA ASP A 575 -16.08 2.16 -44.38
C ASP A 575 -17.35 1.28 -44.21
N ARG A 576 -17.88 1.12 -42.98
CA ARG A 576 -19.02 0.26 -42.65
C ARG A 576 -18.88 -1.17 -43.20
N ARG A 577 -17.69 -1.73 -43.10
CA ARG A 577 -17.40 -3.11 -43.53
C ARG A 577 -17.86 -4.10 -42.47
N HIS A 578 -18.17 -5.32 -42.88
CA HIS A 578 -18.47 -6.42 -41.97
C HIS A 578 -17.46 -6.50 -40.79
N PRO A 579 -17.92 -6.55 -39.52
CA PRO A 579 -19.30 -6.78 -39.09
C PRO A 579 -20.16 -5.51 -38.84
N TYR A 580 -19.78 -4.34 -39.37
CA TYR A 580 -20.48 -3.05 -39.17
C TYR A 580 -21.42 -2.65 -40.32
N ASP A 581 -21.74 -3.59 -41.19
CA ASP A 581 -22.55 -3.45 -42.40
C ASP A 581 -24.04 -3.75 -42.17
N ALA A 582 -24.47 -3.89 -40.91
CA ALA A 582 -25.81 -4.31 -40.53
C ALA A 582 -26.23 -5.67 -41.11
N GLN A 583 -25.26 -6.57 -41.36
CA GLN A 583 -25.51 -7.97 -41.70
C GLN A 583 -25.32 -8.85 -40.46
N ALA A 584 -26.29 -9.71 -40.19
CA ALA A 584 -26.25 -10.64 -39.10
C ALA A 584 -25.27 -11.78 -39.40
N TYR A 585 -24.57 -12.23 -38.38
CA TYR A 585 -23.63 -13.34 -38.45
C TYR A 585 -23.67 -14.14 -37.16
N SER A 586 -23.30 -15.42 -37.24
CA SER A 586 -23.30 -16.32 -36.09
C SER A 586 -21.89 -16.57 -35.59
N GLU A 587 -21.71 -16.52 -34.27
CA GLU A 587 -20.44 -16.82 -33.60
C GLU A 587 -20.71 -17.25 -32.16
N ASN A 588 -20.15 -18.38 -31.73
CA ASN A 588 -20.27 -18.94 -30.36
C ASN A 588 -21.73 -19.07 -29.87
N ASP A 589 -22.58 -19.74 -30.65
CA ASP A 589 -24.01 -19.93 -30.37
C ASP A 589 -24.82 -18.64 -30.20
N MET A 590 -24.30 -17.52 -30.72
CA MET A 590 -24.96 -16.22 -30.72
C MET A 590 -25.14 -15.73 -32.16
N THR A 591 -26.28 -15.11 -32.44
CA THR A 591 -26.45 -14.26 -33.64
C THR A 591 -26.17 -12.82 -33.27
N LYS A 592 -25.32 -12.17 -34.06
CA LYS A 592 -24.77 -10.83 -33.82
C LYS A 592 -25.09 -9.93 -35.00
N ILE A 593 -25.39 -8.67 -34.76
CA ILE A 593 -25.53 -7.65 -35.80
C ILE A 593 -24.99 -6.32 -35.28
N ASN A 594 -24.13 -5.67 -36.06
CA ASN A 594 -23.54 -4.40 -35.66
C ASN A 594 -23.67 -3.36 -36.78
N ALA A 595 -23.72 -2.10 -36.38
CA ALA A 595 -23.71 -0.98 -37.30
C ALA A 595 -23.05 0.24 -36.70
N VAL A 596 -22.55 1.10 -37.56
CA VAL A 596 -22.14 2.46 -37.18
C VAL A 596 -23.40 3.31 -36.99
N VAL A 597 -23.50 3.95 -35.84
CA VAL A 597 -24.53 4.96 -35.56
C VAL A 597 -24.33 6.10 -36.57
N THR A 598 -25.33 6.35 -37.40
CA THR A 598 -25.22 7.31 -38.50
C THR A 598 -24.97 8.71 -37.96
N PRO A 599 -23.82 9.36 -38.28
CA PRO A 599 -23.61 10.75 -37.90
C PRO A 599 -24.52 11.65 -38.74
N GLU A 600 -25.01 12.75 -38.17
CA GLU A 600 -25.70 13.81 -38.93
C GLU A 600 -24.79 14.59 -39.91
N HIS A 601 -23.52 14.17 -40.17
CA HIS A 601 -22.65 14.90 -41.10
C HIS A 601 -21.52 14.11 -41.80
N ASP A 602 -21.11 14.66 -42.95
CA ASP A 602 -20.18 14.16 -43.98
C ASP A 602 -18.76 13.83 -43.49
N GLY A 603 -18.34 12.58 -43.72
CA GLY A 603 -17.05 12.21 -44.30
C GLY A 603 -15.75 12.38 -43.50
N LYS A 604 -15.71 13.08 -42.36
CA LYS A 604 -14.48 13.30 -41.56
C LYS A 604 -14.69 13.23 -40.04
N ALA A 605 -15.52 12.30 -39.56
CA ALA A 605 -15.72 12.12 -38.13
C ALA A 605 -14.44 11.54 -37.48
N SER A 606 -13.87 12.22 -36.47
CA SER A 606 -12.76 11.70 -35.67
C SER A 606 -13.22 10.76 -34.55
N VAL A 607 -14.52 10.75 -34.26
CA VAL A 607 -15.18 9.89 -33.27
C VAL A 607 -16.45 9.33 -33.91
N LEU A 608 -16.67 8.03 -33.77
CA LEU A 608 -17.85 7.33 -34.22
C LEU A 608 -18.40 6.45 -33.10
N TYR A 609 -19.69 6.16 -33.14
CA TYR A 609 -20.33 5.22 -32.23
C TYR A 609 -20.73 3.97 -33.00
N THR A 610 -20.48 2.80 -32.42
CA THR A 610 -20.93 1.51 -32.96
C THR A 610 -21.99 0.91 -32.04
N ALA A 611 -23.07 0.44 -32.66
CA ALA A 611 -24.15 -0.27 -32.00
C ALA A 611 -24.00 -1.77 -32.25
N TYR A 612 -24.23 -2.55 -31.20
CA TYR A 612 -24.14 -4.02 -31.19
C TYR A 612 -25.46 -4.55 -30.64
N VAL A 613 -26.04 -5.56 -31.30
CA VAL A 613 -27.21 -6.32 -30.81
C VAL A 613 -26.91 -7.81 -30.93
N TYR A 614 -26.92 -8.50 -29.80
CA TYR A 614 -26.52 -9.89 -29.67
C TYR A 614 -27.68 -10.68 -29.08
N GLN A 615 -27.97 -11.84 -29.67
CA GLN A 615 -29.06 -12.72 -29.29
C GLN A 615 -28.57 -14.18 -29.29
N PRO A 616 -29.06 -15.03 -28.39
CA PRO A 616 -28.65 -16.43 -28.34
C PRO A 616 -29.33 -17.24 -29.44
N GLY A 617 -28.66 -18.31 -29.83
CA GLY A 617 -29.08 -19.21 -30.89
C GLY A 617 -29.07 -18.56 -32.27
N THR A 618 -29.69 -19.26 -33.22
CA THR A 618 -29.83 -18.81 -34.60
C THR A 618 -31.05 -17.90 -34.73
N GLN A 619 -30.81 -16.64 -35.08
CA GLN A 619 -31.85 -15.65 -35.37
C GLN A 619 -31.84 -15.31 -36.87
N SER A 620 -32.97 -14.89 -37.41
CA SER A 620 -33.02 -14.45 -38.81
C SER A 620 -32.40 -13.05 -38.98
N GLN A 621 -31.90 -12.75 -40.19
CA GLN A 621 -31.46 -11.40 -40.55
C GLN A 621 -32.54 -10.35 -40.29
N ALA A 622 -33.82 -10.68 -40.56
CA ALA A 622 -34.93 -9.76 -40.39
C ALA A 622 -35.16 -9.39 -38.92
N GLU A 623 -35.15 -10.38 -38.01
CA GLU A 623 -35.32 -10.16 -36.56
C GLU A 623 -34.17 -9.33 -35.99
N MET A 624 -32.93 -9.69 -36.33
CA MET A 624 -31.74 -8.97 -35.87
C MET A 624 -31.73 -7.52 -36.39
N LYS A 625 -32.08 -7.32 -37.65
CA LYS A 625 -32.19 -5.98 -38.26
C LYS A 625 -33.29 -5.14 -37.61
N GLN A 626 -34.44 -5.73 -37.32
CA GLN A 626 -35.51 -5.05 -36.59
C GLN A 626 -35.04 -4.55 -35.23
N LYS A 627 -34.36 -5.40 -34.44
CA LYS A 627 -33.81 -5.00 -33.13
C LYS A 627 -32.75 -3.90 -33.26
N LEU A 628 -31.83 -4.03 -34.22
CA LEU A 628 -30.83 -3.00 -34.49
C LEU A 628 -31.48 -1.66 -34.85
N ASP A 629 -32.52 -1.66 -35.70
CA ASP A 629 -33.23 -0.44 -36.09
C ASP A 629 -33.97 0.20 -34.92
N LEU A 630 -34.57 -0.61 -34.03
CA LEU A 630 -35.17 -0.12 -32.79
C LEU A 630 -34.16 0.59 -31.90
N LEU A 631 -32.95 0.02 -31.75
CA LEU A 631 -31.87 0.65 -31.01
C LEU A 631 -31.42 1.96 -31.68
N LEU A 632 -31.05 1.91 -32.96
CA LEU A 632 -30.49 3.06 -33.68
C LEU A 632 -31.45 4.24 -33.78
N LYS A 633 -32.77 4.00 -33.85
CA LYS A 633 -33.78 5.05 -33.96
C LYS A 633 -33.78 6.04 -32.79
N SER A 634 -33.38 5.61 -31.59
CA SER A 634 -33.36 6.46 -30.40
C SER A 634 -32.00 7.07 -30.10
N VAL A 635 -30.93 6.63 -30.76
CA VAL A 635 -29.57 7.08 -30.48
C VAL A 635 -29.35 8.50 -30.99
N GLN A 636 -28.89 9.37 -30.11
CA GLN A 636 -28.46 10.73 -30.40
C GLN A 636 -27.00 10.91 -29.96
N VAL A 637 -26.13 11.19 -30.92
CA VAL A 637 -24.73 11.55 -30.64
C VAL A 637 -24.66 13.07 -30.44
N LYS A 638 -24.15 13.49 -29.28
CA LYS A 638 -24.05 14.90 -28.88
C LYS A 638 -22.62 15.42 -29.09
N LYS A 639 -22.51 16.70 -29.43
CA LYS A 639 -21.23 17.36 -29.76
C LYS A 639 -20.43 17.75 -28.54
#